data_AF-A0A7V9ZD13-F1
#
_entry.id   AF-A0A7V9ZD13-F1
#
_cell.length_a   1.000
_cell.length_b   1.000
_cell.length_c   1.000
_cell.angle_alpha   90.00
_cell.angle_beta   90.00
_cell.angle_gamma   90.00
#
_symmetry.space_group_name_H-M   'P 1'
#
loop_
_entity.id
_entity.type
_entity.pdbx_description
1 polymer ?
#
loop_
_entity_poly.entity_id
_entity_poly.type
_entity_poly.pdbx_seq_one_letter_code
_entity_poly.pdbx_strand_id
1 'polypeptide(L)'
;MLSLLSAQVDFQTVNTTSAQSSRPVLFSDALSTRGVVIDSVTKKREPFSPRAAVSFAADKCTRIMLMAGNLRLAAGEGIELVTADAEDESHQIYSLTVEYVGPVPDQTWATSVVVKLNEQLGDVGDVLVRVYYKGNASNRVRVGIGHVGGGPPDDPGAVPTPGPLLPDFPSNPITAGTLSPAEVQTIIVQAVSAAVALNRAVTVAVTDREGNVLGLFSMTGAPTTMQIRGGGPLQTPDPITGLVPIGLEGTRLQSKLGAISKAGTAALFSTSGNAFTTRTASFIIQEHFPPGVAFQSGGPLYGVQYSSLPCSDIKKPGLPLGLSGDPGSMPIYTNGVAQGGVGIEGDGVYGIDRDPSDFDLPFEEVIALSAVRGFETPSLIRADNILVNGIRLPFINASAVLQPSAIPFASLPGAVDPFFPIRGAQPSAFTSVVVGGIRGETDPRFFPFISSPSGGPNSLTAADVDQIISHAAQQANITRAAIRQALGSNARVSIAVVDTEGRVLGLFRQEDAPVFGFDVSVQKARTAAFFSAANAATLLRSAGLGSYVDRAAADGLRLDGSVAFSDRAVGFLHRPFFPDGIDNTAAGPFSTEINKWSVFNVGLQLDLIKTNFQAAIVGASVPCTSIASLPNGIQIFPGSVPLYKNGVLVGAIGISGDGVDQDDLISAAGGNGFSPPTATRSDQVFVRGVRLPFVKFPRSPNL
;
A
#
# COMPACT_ATOMS: atom_id res chain seq x y z
N MET A 1 -30.90 -10.92 59.70
CA MET A 1 -30.06 -12.04 60.18
C MET A 1 -28.95 -12.22 59.16
N LEU A 2 -27.72 -11.94 59.61
CA LEU A 2 -26.39 -12.44 59.20
C LEU A 2 -26.13 -12.83 57.72
N SER A 3 -25.00 -12.58 57.07
CA SER A 3 -23.76 -11.82 57.30
C SER A 3 -22.73 -12.33 56.26
N LEU A 4 -21.80 -11.44 55.82
CA LEU A 4 -20.41 -11.72 55.37
C LEU A 4 -20.21 -12.39 53.99
N LEU A 5 -19.30 -11.97 53.11
CA LEU A 5 -18.09 -11.14 53.26
C LEU A 5 -17.94 -10.09 52.15
N SER A 6 -17.55 -8.89 52.58
CA SER A 6 -16.80 -7.89 51.86
C SER A 6 -15.33 -8.30 51.71
N ALA A 7 -14.76 -8.16 50.53
CA ALA A 7 -13.32 -7.98 50.34
C ALA A 7 -13.09 -6.82 49.39
N GLN A 8 -12.70 -5.68 49.95
CA GLN A 8 -12.00 -4.62 49.22
C GLN A 8 -10.71 -5.21 48.67
N VAL A 9 -10.46 -5.05 47.38
CA VAL A 9 -9.11 -5.15 46.83
C VAL A 9 -8.69 -3.71 46.52
N ASP A 10 -7.69 -3.25 47.26
CA ASP A 10 -6.98 -2.01 47.05
C ASP A 10 -6.55 -1.89 45.59
N PHE A 11 -6.95 -0.80 44.94
CA PHE A 11 -6.22 -0.30 43.78
C PHE A 11 -4.86 0.19 44.27
N GLN A 12 -3.89 -0.71 44.33
CA GLN A 12 -2.49 -0.27 44.30
C GLN A 12 -2.27 0.44 42.96
N THR A 13 -2.17 1.76 43.04
CA THR A 13 -1.41 2.58 42.11
C THR A 13 -0.07 1.91 41.84
N VAL A 14 0.03 1.19 40.72
CA VAL A 14 1.34 0.79 40.20
C VAL A 14 1.99 2.07 39.71
N ASN A 15 2.80 2.64 40.60
CA ASN A 15 3.77 3.66 40.28
C ASN A 15 4.52 3.25 39.01
N THR A 16 4.45 4.12 38.01
CA THR A 16 5.40 4.21 36.91
C THR A 16 6.81 4.32 37.49
N THR A 17 7.48 3.19 37.61
CA THR A 17 8.91 3.10 37.90
C THR A 17 9.61 2.73 36.60
N SER A 18 10.39 3.66 36.09
CA SER A 18 11.38 3.45 35.05
C SER A 18 12.46 2.46 35.52
N ALA A 19 13.08 1.77 34.55
CA ALA A 19 14.28 0.95 34.65
C ALA A 19 14.14 -0.51 35.15
N GLN A 20 13.64 -1.39 34.28
CA GLN A 20 14.30 -2.68 34.08
C GLN A 20 15.16 -2.55 32.82
N SER A 21 16.48 -2.51 32.94
CA SER A 21 17.34 -2.79 31.79
C SER A 21 17.15 -4.28 31.49
N SER A 22 16.26 -4.60 30.55
CA SER A 22 16.19 -5.96 30.05
C SER A 22 17.53 -6.22 29.35
N ARG A 23 18.34 -7.14 29.91
CA ARG A 23 19.58 -7.58 29.28
C ARG A 23 19.29 -7.97 27.82
N PRO A 24 20.19 -7.67 26.87
CA PRO A 24 20.00 -8.09 25.49
C PRO A 24 19.84 -9.62 25.42
N VAL A 25 19.04 -10.12 24.50
CA VAL A 25 18.84 -11.57 24.31
C VAL A 25 19.11 -11.92 22.86
N LEU A 26 20.13 -12.71 22.58
CA LEU A 26 20.37 -13.26 21.26
C LEU A 26 19.37 -14.39 21.00
N PHE A 27 18.74 -14.37 19.82
CA PHE A 27 17.76 -15.37 19.45
C PHE A 27 18.44 -16.65 18.97
N SER A 28 17.88 -17.79 19.36
CA SER A 28 18.31 -19.12 18.93
C SER A 28 17.17 -19.88 18.24
N ASP A 29 17.50 -21.05 17.67
CA ASP A 29 16.51 -22.02 17.21
C ASP A 29 15.59 -22.45 18.37
N ALA A 30 14.36 -22.86 18.07
CA ALA A 30 13.39 -23.24 19.10
C ALA A 30 13.77 -24.52 19.87
N LEU A 31 14.61 -25.37 19.27
CA LEU A 31 15.01 -26.66 19.83
C LEU A 31 16.49 -26.74 20.19
N SER A 32 17.26 -25.65 20.01
CA SER A 32 18.68 -25.60 20.36
C SER A 32 19.16 -24.19 20.70
N THR A 33 20.33 -24.08 21.33
CA THR A 33 21.04 -22.81 21.63
C THR A 33 21.74 -22.20 20.40
N ARG A 34 21.58 -22.81 19.23
CA ARG A 34 22.16 -22.36 17.96
C ARG A 34 21.51 -21.07 17.49
N GLY A 35 22.32 -20.05 17.25
CA GLY A 35 21.85 -18.70 17.00
C GLY A 35 21.08 -18.57 15.69
N VAL A 36 20.11 -17.66 15.66
CA VAL A 36 19.50 -17.18 14.42
C VAL A 36 20.47 -16.17 13.79
N VAL A 37 21.38 -16.69 12.97
CA VAL A 37 22.49 -15.93 12.38
C VAL A 37 22.55 -16.16 10.88
N ILE A 38 22.81 -15.10 10.12
CA ILE A 38 23.03 -15.16 8.67
C ILE A 38 24.23 -14.30 8.27
N ASP A 39 24.85 -14.62 7.13
CA ASP A 39 25.81 -13.73 6.50
C ASP A 39 25.10 -12.45 6.08
N SER A 40 25.63 -11.29 6.46
CA SER A 40 24.90 -10.02 6.30
C SER A 40 24.73 -9.62 4.83
N VAL A 41 25.55 -10.14 3.93
CA VAL A 41 25.56 -9.83 2.50
C VAL A 41 24.85 -10.90 1.69
N THR A 42 25.25 -12.16 1.85
CA THR A 42 24.75 -13.30 1.05
C THR A 42 23.50 -13.94 1.63
N LYS A 43 23.12 -13.60 2.88
CA LYS A 43 21.97 -14.15 3.62
C LYS A 43 22.02 -15.67 3.81
N LYS A 44 23.17 -16.30 3.57
CA LYS A 44 23.37 -17.73 3.84
C LYS A 44 23.44 -17.99 5.34
N ARG A 45 23.01 -19.19 5.74
CA ARG A 45 23.24 -19.71 7.09
C ARG A 45 24.64 -20.32 7.19
N GLU A 46 25.05 -20.58 8.42
CA GLU A 46 26.31 -21.22 8.79
C GLU A 46 26.50 -22.61 8.13
N PRO A 47 27.74 -23.15 8.05
CA PRO A 47 28.97 -22.58 8.61
C PRO A 47 29.45 -21.34 7.85
N PHE A 48 29.94 -20.35 8.59
CA PHE A 48 30.48 -19.11 8.02
C PHE A 48 31.98 -19.25 7.78
N SER A 49 32.43 -19.09 6.54
CA SER A 49 33.87 -18.90 6.28
C SER A 49 34.32 -17.61 6.99
N PRO A 50 35.46 -17.59 7.71
CA PRO A 50 35.98 -16.36 8.31
C PRO A 50 36.27 -15.26 7.28
N ARG A 51 36.57 -15.68 6.04
CA ARG A 51 36.82 -14.80 4.90
C ARG A 51 35.67 -14.83 3.91
N ALA A 52 35.24 -13.64 3.49
CA ALA A 52 34.17 -13.49 2.52
C ALA A 52 34.64 -14.00 1.14
N ALA A 53 33.83 -14.83 0.50
CA ALA A 53 34.11 -15.34 -0.85
C ALA A 53 34.08 -14.23 -1.92
N VAL A 54 33.37 -13.13 -1.64
CA VAL A 54 33.26 -11.94 -2.50
C VAL A 54 33.60 -10.71 -1.67
N SER A 55 34.58 -9.92 -2.13
CA SER A 55 35.12 -8.77 -1.40
C SER A 55 34.27 -7.53 -1.67
N PHE A 56 33.37 -7.19 -0.74
CA PHE A 56 32.62 -5.92 -0.76
C PHE A 56 33.25 -4.82 0.09
N ALA A 57 34.26 -5.18 0.89
CA ALA A 57 35.11 -4.29 1.67
C ALA A 57 36.59 -4.64 1.43
N ALA A 58 37.51 -3.76 1.84
CA ALA A 58 38.95 -3.97 1.68
C ALA A 58 39.49 -5.12 2.57
N ASP A 59 38.82 -5.43 3.67
CA ASP A 59 39.31 -6.33 4.73
C ASP A 59 39.00 -7.82 4.52
N LYS A 60 38.26 -8.20 3.47
CA LYS A 60 37.86 -9.59 3.13
C LYS A 60 37.24 -10.40 4.29
N CYS A 61 36.87 -9.77 5.39
CA CYS A 61 36.31 -10.44 6.55
C CYS A 61 34.81 -10.66 6.35
N THR A 62 34.34 -11.83 6.75
CA THR A 62 32.89 -12.13 6.75
C THR A 62 32.18 -11.31 7.82
N ARG A 63 31.00 -10.83 7.48
CA ARG A 63 30.10 -10.11 8.37
C ARG A 63 28.89 -10.97 8.61
N ILE A 64 28.62 -11.28 9.88
CA ILE A 64 27.44 -12.03 10.28
C ILE A 64 26.44 -11.10 10.97
N MET A 65 25.17 -11.35 10.74
CA MET A 65 24.05 -10.63 11.33
C MET A 65 23.43 -11.50 12.42
N LEU A 66 23.59 -11.06 13.66
CA LEU A 66 22.96 -11.64 14.84
C LEU A 66 21.58 -11.00 15.04
N MET A 67 20.60 -11.78 15.46
CA MET A 67 19.27 -11.27 15.80
C MET A 67 19.10 -11.22 17.32
N ALA A 68 18.68 -10.06 17.85
CA ALA A 68 18.57 -9.82 19.28
C ALA A 68 17.23 -9.19 19.67
N GLY A 69 16.69 -9.58 20.82
CA GLY A 69 15.64 -8.88 21.55
C GLY A 69 16.22 -8.01 22.66
N ASN A 70 15.40 -7.13 23.24
CA ASN A 70 15.80 -6.27 24.37
C ASN A 70 17.06 -5.42 24.10
N LEU A 71 17.34 -5.12 22.84
CA LEU A 71 18.46 -4.29 22.41
C LEU A 71 17.90 -3.24 21.45
N ARG A 72 17.81 -1.98 21.87
CA ARG A 72 17.37 -0.88 21.01
C ARG A 72 18.11 0.38 21.39
N LEU A 73 18.78 1.00 20.43
CA LEU A 73 19.44 2.29 20.62
C LEU A 73 18.38 3.39 20.75
N ALA A 74 18.50 4.23 21.77
CA ALA A 74 17.68 5.43 21.91
C ALA A 74 18.10 6.52 20.91
N ALA A 75 17.24 7.51 20.68
CA ALA A 75 17.59 8.64 19.80
C ALA A 75 18.86 9.35 20.32
N GLY A 76 19.89 9.42 19.47
CA GLY A 76 21.19 9.99 19.82
C GLY A 76 22.23 8.99 20.37
N GLU A 77 21.86 7.73 20.61
CA GLU A 77 22.82 6.67 20.93
C GLU A 77 23.47 6.10 19.66
N GLY A 78 24.77 5.86 19.70
CA GLY A 78 25.50 5.21 18.61
C GLY A 78 25.89 3.77 18.91
N ILE A 79 26.49 3.13 17.91
CA ILE A 79 26.88 1.71 17.94
C ILE A 79 28.02 1.43 18.94
N GLU A 80 28.75 2.45 19.40
CA GLU A 80 29.81 2.35 20.40
C GLU A 80 29.33 1.80 21.75
N LEU A 81 28.03 1.84 22.02
CA LEU A 81 27.42 1.26 23.22
C LEU A 81 27.19 -0.26 23.10
N VAL A 82 27.48 -0.85 21.94
CA VAL A 82 27.30 -2.27 21.65
C VAL A 82 28.65 -2.90 21.30
N THR A 83 29.00 -3.98 22.00
CA THR A 83 30.22 -4.77 21.72
C THR A 83 29.87 -6.25 21.60
N ALA A 84 30.74 -7.05 20.98
CA ALA A 84 30.50 -8.47 20.77
C ALA A 84 31.80 -9.30 20.87
N ASP A 85 31.67 -10.52 21.36
CA ASP A 85 32.77 -11.50 21.45
C ASP A 85 32.31 -12.90 20.99
N ALA A 86 33.30 -13.73 20.62
CA ALA A 86 33.12 -15.15 20.36
C ALA A 86 34.17 -15.97 21.14
N GLU A 87 33.78 -17.10 21.69
CA GLU A 87 34.67 -18.04 22.40
C GLU A 87 34.70 -19.40 21.70
N ASP A 88 35.90 -19.93 21.46
CA ASP A 88 36.11 -21.25 20.85
C ASP A 88 36.33 -22.37 21.88
N GLU A 89 36.58 -23.60 21.40
CA GLU A 89 36.80 -24.78 22.26
C GLU A 89 38.04 -24.66 23.16
N SER A 90 39.03 -23.85 22.74
CA SER A 90 40.25 -23.58 23.51
C SER A 90 40.07 -22.48 24.56
N HIS A 91 38.84 -21.97 24.71
CA HIS A 91 38.50 -20.79 25.52
C HIS A 91 39.20 -19.51 25.04
N GLN A 92 39.64 -19.46 23.78
CA GLN A 92 40.16 -18.24 23.17
C GLN A 92 38.99 -17.31 22.85
N ILE A 93 39.08 -16.06 23.33
CA ILE A 93 38.06 -15.03 23.11
C ILE A 93 38.50 -14.12 21.96
N TYR A 94 37.64 -14.00 20.97
CA TYR A 94 37.81 -13.15 19.80
C TYR A 94 36.87 -11.96 19.89
N SER A 95 37.42 -10.74 19.84
CA SER A 95 36.59 -9.55 19.69
C SER A 95 35.99 -9.50 18.29
N LEU A 96 34.67 -9.27 18.21
CA LEU A 96 33.95 -9.05 16.96
C LEU A 96 33.60 -7.56 16.84
N THR A 97 34.03 -6.91 15.76
CA THR A 97 33.74 -5.48 15.56
C THR A 97 32.27 -5.31 15.19
N VAL A 98 31.50 -4.56 15.98
CA VAL A 98 30.11 -4.21 15.66
C VAL A 98 30.13 -3.10 14.61
N GLU A 99 29.51 -3.34 13.46
CA GLU A 99 29.47 -2.38 12.34
C GLU A 99 28.07 -1.80 12.12
N TYR A 100 27.01 -2.48 12.59
CA TYR A 100 25.64 -1.99 12.49
C TYR A 100 24.76 -2.53 13.62
N VAL A 101 23.87 -1.68 14.11
CA VAL A 101 22.80 -2.02 15.05
C VAL A 101 21.53 -1.31 14.60
N GLY A 102 20.47 -2.06 14.32
CA GLY A 102 19.21 -1.46 13.88
C GLY A 102 18.08 -2.48 13.83
N PRO A 103 16.82 -2.02 13.78
CA PRO A 103 15.67 -2.92 13.75
C PRO A 103 15.79 -3.88 12.56
N VAL A 104 15.41 -5.14 12.77
CA VAL A 104 15.17 -6.06 11.66
C VAL A 104 14.00 -5.50 10.86
N PRO A 105 14.10 -5.36 9.53
CA PRO A 105 13.00 -4.88 8.70
C PRO A 105 11.71 -5.64 9.02
N ASP A 106 10.63 -4.89 9.25
CA ASP A 106 9.30 -5.41 9.56
C ASP A 106 9.16 -6.24 10.86
N GLN A 107 10.22 -6.36 11.65
CA GLN A 107 10.23 -7.05 12.93
C GLN A 107 10.81 -6.08 13.99
N THR A 108 10.08 -5.02 14.31
CA THR A 108 10.54 -3.95 15.21
C THR A 108 10.83 -4.41 16.65
N TRP A 109 10.37 -5.60 17.02
CA TRP A 109 10.70 -6.30 18.27
C TRP A 109 12.08 -6.97 18.25
N ALA A 110 12.68 -7.13 17.06
CA ALA A 110 13.98 -7.71 16.82
C ALA A 110 14.96 -6.65 16.31
N THR A 111 16.20 -6.75 16.77
CA THR A 111 17.31 -5.89 16.38
C THR A 111 18.37 -6.73 15.73
N SER A 112 18.77 -6.32 14.53
CA SER A 112 19.93 -6.86 13.84
C SER A 112 21.21 -6.22 14.38
N VAL A 113 22.18 -7.04 14.75
CA VAL A 113 23.52 -6.64 15.15
C VAL A 113 24.50 -7.26 14.16
N VAL A 114 25.06 -6.45 13.26
CA VAL A 114 26.05 -6.92 12.29
C VAL A 114 27.43 -6.81 12.90
N VAL A 115 28.12 -7.94 12.97
CA VAL A 115 29.47 -8.04 13.49
C VAL A 115 30.43 -8.56 12.42
N LYS A 116 31.62 -7.98 12.37
CA LYS A 116 32.74 -8.45 11.55
C LYS A 116 33.48 -9.55 12.32
N LEU A 117 33.66 -10.70 11.68
CA LEU A 117 34.46 -11.79 12.25
C LEU A 117 35.91 -11.36 12.41
N ASN A 118 36.53 -11.80 13.51
CA ASN A 118 37.93 -11.52 13.81
C ASN A 118 38.85 -12.20 12.78
N GLU A 119 39.89 -11.51 12.32
CA GLU A 119 40.84 -12.06 11.33
C GLU A 119 41.62 -13.29 11.82
N GLN A 120 41.70 -13.49 13.14
CA GLN A 120 42.34 -14.64 13.77
C GLN A 120 41.42 -15.87 13.84
N LEU A 121 40.11 -15.71 13.59
CA LEU A 121 39.20 -16.84 13.49
C LEU A 121 39.52 -17.62 12.22
N GLY A 122 39.97 -18.86 12.39
CA GLY A 122 40.17 -19.82 11.31
C GLY A 122 38.95 -20.73 11.14
N ASP A 123 39.20 -21.95 10.70
CA ASP A 123 38.21 -23.02 10.75
C ASP A 123 38.19 -23.63 12.16
N VAL A 124 37.38 -23.06 13.05
CA VAL A 124 37.37 -23.38 14.50
C VAL A 124 36.13 -24.18 14.93
N GLY A 125 35.19 -24.41 14.02
CA GLY A 125 33.95 -25.09 14.33
C GLY A 125 32.95 -24.18 15.04
N ASP A 126 32.16 -24.74 15.96
CA ASP A 126 31.21 -23.97 16.75
C ASP A 126 31.91 -23.05 17.76
N VAL A 127 31.46 -21.80 17.83
CA VAL A 127 31.85 -20.82 18.86
C VAL A 127 30.61 -20.35 19.63
N LEU A 128 30.81 -19.87 20.86
CA LEU A 128 29.78 -19.19 21.64
C LEU A 128 29.90 -17.68 21.46
N VAL A 129 28.90 -17.08 20.82
CA VAL A 129 28.85 -15.64 20.53
C VAL A 129 28.00 -14.91 21.56
N ARG A 130 28.46 -13.72 21.98
CA ARG A 130 27.78 -12.83 22.93
C ARG A 130 27.79 -11.40 22.45
N VAL A 131 26.75 -10.64 22.82
CA VAL A 131 26.67 -9.19 22.63
C VAL A 131 26.50 -8.50 23.98
N TYR A 132 27.09 -7.32 24.12
CA TYR A 132 26.89 -6.43 25.27
C TYR A 132 26.20 -5.16 24.81
N TYR A 133 25.24 -4.67 25.59
CA TYR A 133 24.65 -3.36 25.40
C TYR A 133 24.75 -2.58 26.71
N LYS A 134 25.42 -1.41 26.68
CA LYS A 134 25.74 -0.61 27.88
C LYS A 134 26.41 -1.44 28.99
N GLY A 135 27.29 -2.35 28.61
CA GLY A 135 28.01 -3.26 29.51
C GLY A 135 27.21 -4.47 29.99
N ASN A 136 25.89 -4.56 29.71
CA ASN A 136 25.09 -5.74 30.05
C ASN A 136 25.23 -6.83 28.98
N ALA A 137 25.71 -8.00 29.39
CA ALA A 137 25.89 -9.15 28.50
C ALA A 137 24.56 -9.83 28.14
N SER A 138 24.49 -10.34 26.91
CA SER A 138 23.42 -11.24 26.46
C SER A 138 23.62 -12.68 26.94
N ASN A 139 22.63 -13.54 26.70
CA ASN A 139 22.90 -14.97 26.58
C ASN A 139 23.91 -15.22 25.44
N ARG A 140 24.61 -16.35 25.51
CA ARG A 140 25.47 -16.80 24.42
C ARG A 140 24.71 -17.75 23.51
N VAL A 141 24.94 -17.62 22.21
CA VAL A 141 24.37 -18.52 21.20
C VAL A 141 25.50 -19.19 20.42
N ARG A 142 25.22 -20.41 19.97
CA ARG A 142 26.18 -21.21 19.21
C ARG A 142 26.17 -20.82 17.73
N VAL A 143 27.35 -20.65 17.14
CA VAL A 143 27.54 -20.28 15.73
C VAL A 143 28.70 -21.06 15.13
N GLY A 144 28.52 -21.69 13.97
CA GLY A 144 29.53 -22.46 13.24
C GLY A 144 30.41 -21.58 12.35
N ILE A 145 31.71 -21.60 12.58
CA ILE A 145 32.73 -20.85 11.84
C ILE A 145 33.68 -21.85 11.15
N GLY A 146 33.66 -21.85 9.82
CA GLY A 146 34.37 -22.79 8.94
C GLY A 146 33.65 -24.13 8.77
N HIS A 147 33.32 -24.80 9.88
CA HIS A 147 32.46 -25.99 9.91
C HIS A 147 31.46 -25.95 11.09
N VAL A 148 30.52 -26.90 11.12
CA VAL A 148 29.55 -27.07 12.22
C VAL A 148 29.99 -28.25 13.09
N GLY A 149 29.96 -28.09 14.40
CA GLY A 149 30.45 -29.05 15.39
C GLY A 149 31.75 -28.59 16.08
N GLY A 150 32.15 -29.30 17.13
CA GLY A 150 33.24 -28.85 18.03
C GLY A 150 32.78 -27.75 18.98
N GLY A 151 33.73 -26.96 19.49
CA GLY A 151 33.43 -25.76 20.27
C GLY A 151 33.25 -26.01 21.77
N PRO A 152 33.16 -24.93 22.57
CA PRO A 152 32.99 -25.06 24.01
C PRO A 152 31.57 -25.59 24.33
N PRO A 153 31.40 -26.25 25.50
CA PRO A 153 30.07 -26.63 25.97
C PRO A 153 29.21 -25.39 26.20
N ASP A 154 27.90 -25.53 26.03
CA ASP A 154 26.96 -24.45 26.36
C ASP A 154 27.09 -24.03 27.84
N ASP A 155 26.76 -22.77 28.13
CA ASP A 155 26.73 -22.26 29.49
C ASP A 155 25.85 -23.11 30.41
N PRO A 156 26.21 -23.29 31.69
CA PRO A 156 25.34 -23.91 32.67
C PRO A 156 23.97 -23.21 32.72
N GLY A 157 22.91 -23.95 32.39
CA GLY A 157 21.54 -23.42 32.34
C GLY A 157 21.17 -22.70 31.05
N ALA A 158 22.00 -22.77 30.01
CA ALA A 158 21.62 -22.34 28.67
C ALA A 158 20.40 -23.13 28.19
N VAL A 159 19.42 -22.40 27.68
CA VAL A 159 18.19 -22.94 27.09
C VAL A 159 17.95 -22.25 25.74
N PRO A 160 17.21 -22.87 24.82
CA PRO A 160 16.76 -22.20 23.61
C PRO A 160 16.07 -20.86 23.93
N THR A 161 16.44 -19.82 23.20
CA THR A 161 15.87 -18.47 23.25
C THR A 161 15.26 -18.12 21.90
N PRO A 162 14.25 -18.84 21.40
CA PRO A 162 13.57 -18.45 20.17
C PRO A 162 13.02 -17.04 20.31
N GLY A 163 13.12 -16.25 19.25
CA GLY A 163 12.37 -15.00 19.16
C GLY A 163 10.87 -15.29 19.36
N PRO A 164 10.10 -14.38 19.99
CA PRO A 164 8.67 -14.58 20.18
C PRO A 164 7.97 -14.97 18.88
N LEU A 165 7.22 -16.08 18.90
CA LEU A 165 6.42 -16.54 17.75
C LEU A 165 5.30 -15.56 17.38
N LEU A 166 4.95 -14.67 18.33
CA LEU A 166 3.98 -13.60 18.19
C LEU A 166 4.51 -12.39 18.98
N PRO A 167 4.76 -11.23 18.34
CA PRO A 167 5.15 -10.04 19.08
C PRO A 167 4.00 -9.61 20.01
N ASP A 168 4.29 -9.14 21.23
CA ASP A 168 3.33 -8.35 22.00
C ASP A 168 2.88 -7.18 21.12
N PHE A 169 1.59 -7.20 20.78
CA PHE A 169 1.02 -6.28 19.80
C PHE A 169 0.86 -4.92 20.48
N PRO A 170 1.40 -3.82 19.92
CA PRO A 170 0.62 -2.60 19.99
C PRO A 170 -0.73 -2.96 19.38
N SER A 171 -1.81 -2.87 20.16
CA SER A 171 -3.15 -2.87 19.59
C SER A 171 -3.15 -1.91 18.40
N ASN A 172 -3.89 -2.22 17.33
CA ASN A 172 -4.29 -1.19 16.37
C ASN A 172 -4.51 0.12 17.12
N PRO A 173 -4.05 1.27 16.60
CA PRO A 173 -4.52 2.50 17.18
C PRO A 173 -6.06 2.38 17.20
N ILE A 174 -6.67 2.57 18.37
CA ILE A 174 -8.13 2.48 18.55
C ILE A 174 -8.81 3.38 17.49
N THR A 175 -8.07 4.37 16.99
CA THR A 175 -8.38 5.32 15.94
C THR A 175 -7.52 5.12 14.68
N ALA A 176 -8.01 5.56 13.52
CA ALA A 176 -7.34 5.58 12.22
C ALA A 176 -6.21 6.63 12.15
N GLY A 177 -5.17 6.45 12.97
CA GLY A 177 -4.14 7.47 13.25
C GLY A 177 -4.35 8.14 14.60
N THR A 178 -3.54 9.16 14.93
CA THR A 178 -3.50 9.77 16.27
C THR A 178 -3.64 11.28 16.28
N LEU A 179 -4.01 11.91 15.16
CA LEU A 179 -4.18 13.38 15.11
C LEU A 179 -5.22 13.85 16.13
N SER A 180 -4.84 14.80 16.97
CA SER A 180 -5.72 15.49 17.89
C SER A 180 -6.44 16.66 17.21
N PRO A 181 -7.58 17.14 17.77
CA PRO A 181 -8.23 18.36 17.27
C PRO A 181 -7.29 19.56 17.20
N ALA A 182 -6.36 19.69 18.16
CA ALA A 182 -5.39 20.79 18.19
C ALA A 182 -4.39 20.71 17.03
N GLU A 183 -3.88 19.53 16.71
CA GLU A 183 -2.97 19.33 15.57
C GLU A 183 -3.69 19.60 14.24
N VAL A 184 -4.96 19.20 14.12
CA VAL A 184 -5.80 19.54 12.94
C VAL A 184 -5.96 21.06 12.80
N GLN A 185 -6.18 21.79 13.91
CA GLN A 185 -6.20 23.26 13.89
C GLN A 185 -4.85 23.84 13.47
N THR A 186 -3.74 23.29 13.96
CA THR A 186 -2.39 23.72 13.59
C THR A 186 -2.16 23.58 12.09
N ILE A 187 -2.51 22.43 11.50
CA ILE A 187 -2.37 22.18 10.06
C ILE A 187 -3.20 23.18 9.25
N ILE A 188 -4.45 23.42 9.64
CA ILE A 188 -5.32 24.42 8.98
C ILE A 188 -4.76 25.84 9.13
N VAL A 189 -4.28 26.23 10.32
CA VAL A 189 -3.65 27.54 10.55
C VAL A 189 -2.44 27.73 9.65
N GLN A 190 -1.58 26.71 9.54
CA GLN A 190 -0.39 26.78 8.69
C GLN A 190 -0.76 26.92 7.21
N ALA A 191 -1.76 26.15 6.74
CA ALA A 191 -2.28 26.23 5.37
C ALA A 191 -2.86 27.62 5.07
N VAL A 192 -3.80 28.09 5.90
CA VAL A 192 -4.51 29.37 5.67
C VAL A 192 -3.56 30.56 5.79
N SER A 193 -2.60 30.53 6.73
CA SER A 193 -1.60 31.60 6.85
C SER A 193 -0.69 31.66 5.61
N ALA A 194 -0.31 30.50 5.04
CA ALA A 194 0.42 30.44 3.78
C ALA A 194 -0.41 30.95 2.60
N ALA A 195 -1.70 30.60 2.53
CA ALA A 195 -2.62 31.08 1.51
C ALA A 195 -2.78 32.61 1.55
N VAL A 196 -2.92 33.19 2.75
CA VAL A 196 -2.94 34.65 2.96
C VAL A 196 -1.64 35.30 2.48
N ALA A 197 -0.49 34.72 2.81
CA ALA A 197 0.81 35.23 2.37
C ALA A 197 0.98 35.21 0.84
N LEU A 198 0.31 34.27 0.15
CA LEU A 198 0.28 34.16 -1.30
C LEU A 198 -0.84 34.99 -1.96
N ASN A 199 -1.66 35.68 -1.17
CA ASN A 199 -2.86 36.36 -1.65
C ASN A 199 -3.77 35.41 -2.47
N ARG A 200 -4.06 34.25 -1.89
CA ARG A 200 -4.94 33.21 -2.45
C ARG A 200 -5.97 32.80 -1.41
N ALA A 201 -7.22 32.65 -1.83
CA ALA A 201 -8.28 32.10 -1.01
C ALA A 201 -8.54 30.66 -1.44
N VAL A 202 -8.46 29.73 -0.49
CA VAL A 202 -8.54 28.28 -0.75
C VAL A 202 -9.51 27.58 0.21
N THR A 203 -9.91 26.38 -0.16
CA THR A 203 -10.53 25.39 0.73
C THR A 203 -9.47 24.39 1.18
N VAL A 204 -9.39 24.13 2.49
CA VAL A 204 -8.43 23.23 3.11
C VAL A 204 -9.17 22.06 3.75
N ALA A 205 -8.84 20.83 3.37
CA ALA A 205 -9.35 19.61 3.99
C ALA A 205 -8.23 18.85 4.69
N VAL A 206 -8.53 18.31 5.87
CA VAL A 206 -7.65 17.39 6.60
C VAL A 206 -8.40 16.08 6.82
N THR A 207 -7.76 14.96 6.50
CA THR A 207 -8.28 13.62 6.73
C THR A 207 -7.34 12.80 7.62
N ASP A 208 -7.88 11.80 8.33
CA ASP A 208 -7.07 10.78 9.00
C ASP A 208 -6.56 9.71 8.02
N ARG A 209 -5.86 8.68 8.53
CA ARG A 209 -5.22 7.64 7.70
C ARG A 209 -6.23 6.83 6.87
N GLU A 210 -7.47 6.73 7.33
CA GLU A 210 -8.54 6.00 6.62
C GLU A 210 -9.42 6.92 5.77
N GLY A 211 -9.08 8.21 5.67
CA GLY A 211 -9.82 9.16 4.86
C GLY A 211 -11.06 9.74 5.56
N ASN A 212 -11.21 9.57 6.87
CA ASN A 212 -12.25 10.31 7.60
C ASN A 212 -11.87 11.79 7.64
N VAL A 213 -12.79 12.67 7.26
CA VAL A 213 -12.58 14.12 7.36
C VAL A 213 -12.50 14.52 8.84
N LEU A 214 -11.39 15.19 9.19
CA LEU A 214 -11.10 15.69 10.53
C LEU A 214 -11.34 17.20 10.65
N GLY A 215 -11.36 17.91 9.52
CA GLY A 215 -11.69 19.32 9.46
C GLY A 215 -11.70 19.80 8.02
N LEU A 216 -12.65 20.69 7.71
CA LEU A 216 -12.72 21.39 6.44
C LEU A 216 -12.86 22.89 6.72
N PHE A 217 -11.98 23.70 6.15
CA PHE A 217 -12.00 25.16 6.30
C PHE A 217 -12.07 25.82 4.93
N SER A 218 -13.06 26.68 4.72
CA SER A 218 -13.24 27.44 3.49
C SER A 218 -12.90 28.90 3.75
N MET A 219 -11.87 29.42 3.08
CA MET A 219 -11.51 30.83 3.19
C MET A 219 -12.58 31.72 2.55
N THR A 220 -12.78 32.91 3.11
CA THR A 220 -13.63 33.94 2.48
C THR A 220 -13.09 34.28 1.10
N GLY A 221 -13.93 34.15 0.06
CA GLY A 221 -13.55 34.42 -1.33
C GLY A 221 -12.92 33.24 -2.07
N ALA A 222 -12.75 32.07 -1.44
CA ALA A 222 -12.32 30.87 -2.14
C ALA A 222 -13.37 30.43 -3.19
N PRO A 223 -12.96 29.86 -4.34
CA PRO A 223 -13.91 29.28 -5.29
C PRO A 223 -14.83 28.26 -4.59
N THR A 224 -16.13 28.38 -4.81
CA THR A 224 -17.13 27.45 -4.25
C THR A 224 -17.33 26.21 -5.11
N THR A 225 -16.95 26.31 -6.39
CA THR A 225 -17.04 25.23 -7.37
C THR A 225 -15.74 25.09 -8.13
N MET A 226 -15.43 23.85 -8.50
CA MET A 226 -14.37 23.47 -9.41
C MET A 226 -14.95 22.78 -10.65
N GLN A 227 -14.20 22.78 -11.75
CA GLN A 227 -14.56 22.07 -12.97
C GLN A 227 -13.57 20.94 -13.23
N ILE A 228 -14.07 19.72 -13.47
CA ILE A 228 -13.22 18.60 -13.89
C ILE A 228 -12.64 18.89 -15.27
N ARG A 229 -11.32 18.83 -15.40
CA ARG A 229 -10.59 18.99 -16.66
C ARG A 229 -9.62 17.83 -16.85
N GLY A 230 -9.87 17.01 -17.86
CA GLY A 230 -8.97 15.92 -18.27
C GLY A 230 -8.24 16.31 -19.55
N GLY A 231 -6.91 16.15 -19.58
CA GLY A 231 -6.07 16.62 -20.68
C GLY A 231 -6.12 15.78 -21.97
N GLY A 232 -7.29 15.38 -22.45
CA GLY A 232 -7.45 14.74 -23.76
C GLY A 232 -7.17 15.73 -24.92
N PRO A 233 -6.87 15.25 -26.15
CA PRO A 233 -6.32 16.08 -27.23
C PRO A 233 -7.25 17.18 -27.77
N LEU A 234 -8.55 17.14 -27.51
CA LEU A 234 -9.53 18.06 -28.10
C LEU A 234 -10.71 18.32 -27.15
N GLN A 235 -10.74 19.49 -26.53
CA GLN A 235 -12.00 20.13 -26.14
C GLN A 235 -12.61 20.77 -27.40
N THR A 236 -13.30 20.01 -28.25
CA THR A 236 -14.04 20.62 -29.37
C THR A 236 -15.11 21.56 -28.78
N PRO A 237 -15.08 22.87 -29.09
CA PRO A 237 -16.10 23.80 -28.61
C PRO A 237 -17.47 23.43 -29.21
N ASP A 238 -18.48 23.24 -28.37
CA ASP A 238 -19.89 23.19 -28.80
C ASP A 238 -20.41 24.63 -28.89
N PRO A 239 -20.90 25.11 -30.05
CA PRO A 239 -21.37 26.49 -30.20
C PRO A 239 -22.68 26.82 -29.46
N ILE A 240 -23.35 25.83 -28.84
CA ILE A 240 -24.56 25.99 -28.03
C ILE A 240 -24.28 25.76 -26.54
N THR A 241 -23.38 24.84 -26.17
CA THR A 241 -23.11 24.45 -24.76
C THR A 241 -21.70 24.76 -24.25
N GLY A 242 -20.77 25.15 -25.12
CA GLY A 242 -19.38 25.50 -24.80
C GLY A 242 -18.40 24.31 -24.75
N LEU A 243 -18.84 23.07 -24.49
CA LEU A 243 -18.06 21.82 -24.49
C LEU A 243 -19.02 20.62 -24.70
N VAL A 244 -18.66 19.62 -25.50
CA VAL A 244 -19.35 18.30 -25.46
C VAL A 244 -18.67 17.44 -24.39
N PRO A 245 -19.30 17.12 -23.25
CA PRO A 245 -18.69 16.29 -22.21
C PRO A 245 -18.46 14.86 -22.73
N ILE A 246 -17.21 14.44 -22.86
CA ILE A 246 -16.84 13.06 -23.22
C ILE A 246 -16.20 12.43 -21.99
N GLY A 247 -17.03 11.96 -21.05
CA GLY A 247 -16.58 11.47 -19.73
C GLY A 247 -17.12 12.31 -18.58
N LEU A 248 -16.27 12.60 -17.57
CA LEU A 248 -16.59 13.51 -16.46
C LEU A 248 -16.14 14.95 -16.72
N GLU A 249 -15.39 15.19 -17.78
CA GLU A 249 -14.84 16.48 -18.16
C GLU A 249 -15.95 17.51 -18.36
N GLY A 250 -15.69 18.73 -17.90
CA GLY A 250 -16.66 19.81 -17.93
C GLY A 250 -17.65 19.79 -16.75
N THR A 251 -17.77 18.68 -16.01
CA THR A 251 -18.62 18.60 -14.81
C THR A 251 -18.16 19.61 -13.76
N ARG A 252 -19.09 20.41 -13.24
CA ARG A 252 -18.85 21.35 -12.14
C ARG A 252 -19.31 20.76 -10.82
N LEU A 253 -18.42 20.75 -9.83
CA LEU A 253 -18.64 20.17 -8.50
C LEU A 253 -18.22 21.16 -7.43
N GLN A 254 -18.64 20.95 -6.18
CA GLN A 254 -18.20 21.80 -5.07
C GLN A 254 -16.71 21.61 -4.80
N SER A 255 -15.96 22.70 -4.63
CA SER A 255 -14.50 22.67 -4.41
C SER A 255 -14.10 21.86 -3.18
N LYS A 256 -14.96 21.80 -2.16
CA LYS A 256 -14.72 20.95 -0.98
C LYS A 256 -14.56 19.46 -1.30
N LEU A 257 -15.23 18.96 -2.35
CA LEU A 257 -15.11 17.56 -2.75
C LEU A 257 -13.72 17.27 -3.33
N GLY A 258 -13.13 18.24 -4.05
CA GLY A 258 -11.76 18.21 -4.54
C GLY A 258 -10.76 18.23 -3.40
N ALA A 259 -10.87 19.19 -2.47
CA ALA A 259 -10.00 19.28 -1.30
C ALA A 259 -9.99 17.98 -0.48
N ILE A 260 -11.17 17.39 -0.22
CA ILE A 260 -11.27 16.12 0.52
C ILE A 260 -10.63 14.96 -0.26
N SER A 261 -10.87 14.87 -1.57
CA SER A 261 -10.30 13.78 -2.39
C SER A 261 -8.78 13.92 -2.52
N LYS A 262 -8.25 15.15 -2.62
CA LYS A 262 -6.81 15.46 -2.56
C LYS A 262 -6.20 15.02 -1.22
N ALA A 263 -6.80 15.41 -0.11
CA ALA A 263 -6.34 15.05 1.25
C ALA A 263 -6.34 13.52 1.46
N GLY A 264 -7.46 12.88 1.13
CA GLY A 264 -7.63 11.45 1.24
C GLY A 264 -6.65 10.68 0.37
N THR A 265 -6.34 11.16 -0.83
CA THR A 265 -5.35 10.49 -1.71
C THR A 265 -3.99 10.38 -1.03
N ALA A 266 -3.47 11.48 -0.49
CA ALA A 266 -2.19 11.46 0.22
C ALA A 266 -2.24 10.55 1.46
N ALA A 267 -3.37 10.51 2.17
CA ALA A 267 -3.58 9.63 3.32
C ALA A 267 -3.59 8.14 2.94
N LEU A 268 -4.38 7.75 1.93
CA LEU A 268 -4.65 6.36 1.58
C LEU A 268 -3.47 5.66 0.88
N PHE A 269 -2.62 6.41 0.18
CA PHE A 269 -1.41 5.87 -0.48
C PHE A 269 -0.20 5.71 0.46
N SER A 270 -0.17 6.47 1.55
CA SER A 270 1.01 6.61 2.39
C SER A 270 1.12 5.53 3.47
N THR A 271 2.35 5.06 3.72
CA THR A 271 2.70 3.98 4.65
C THR A 271 3.99 4.32 5.39
N SER A 272 4.50 3.40 6.21
CA SER A 272 5.85 3.54 6.79
C SER A 272 6.97 3.28 5.76
N GLY A 273 6.66 2.69 4.61
CA GLY A 273 7.63 2.36 3.56
C GLY A 273 7.56 3.24 2.32
N ASN A 274 6.47 3.97 2.08
CA ASN A 274 6.31 4.85 0.93
C ASN A 274 5.36 6.01 1.26
N ALA A 275 5.56 7.15 0.62
CA ALA A 275 4.71 8.32 0.76
C ALA A 275 4.48 8.99 -0.59
N PHE A 276 3.22 9.07 -0.99
CA PHE A 276 2.80 9.61 -2.29
C PHE A 276 1.82 10.77 -2.11
N THR A 277 1.90 11.73 -3.02
CA THR A 277 0.95 12.85 -3.12
C THR A 277 0.03 12.64 -4.32
N THR A 278 -0.90 13.57 -4.51
CA THR A 278 -1.69 13.66 -5.74
C THR A 278 -0.85 13.92 -6.98
N ARG A 279 0.34 14.54 -6.88
CA ARG A 279 1.26 14.65 -8.03
C ARG A 279 1.87 13.31 -8.40
N THR A 280 2.25 12.51 -7.41
CA THR A 280 2.67 11.12 -7.68
C THR A 280 1.55 10.35 -8.36
N ALA A 281 0.31 10.49 -7.86
CA ALA A 281 -0.87 9.87 -8.47
C ALA A 281 -1.09 10.36 -9.91
N SER A 282 -0.98 11.66 -10.18
CA SER A 282 -1.05 12.24 -11.54
C SER A 282 -0.13 11.53 -12.54
N PHE A 283 1.09 11.26 -12.11
CA PHE A 283 2.15 10.74 -12.96
C PHE A 283 1.92 9.27 -13.37
N ILE A 284 1.26 8.48 -12.52
CA ILE A 284 1.15 7.02 -12.64
C ILE A 284 -0.19 6.52 -13.20
N ILE A 285 -1.09 7.43 -13.60
CA ILE A 285 -2.44 7.09 -14.12
C ILE A 285 -2.63 7.42 -15.61
N GLN A 286 -1.61 7.95 -16.27
CA GLN A 286 -1.70 8.47 -17.64
C GLN A 286 -1.57 7.39 -18.72
N GLU A 287 -1.87 7.76 -19.96
CA GLU A 287 -1.75 6.96 -21.17
C GLU A 287 -0.32 6.50 -21.45
N HIS A 288 0.68 7.26 -21.00
CA HIS A 288 2.11 6.94 -21.09
C HIS A 288 2.78 7.07 -19.73
N PHE A 289 3.85 6.29 -19.53
CA PHE A 289 4.71 6.33 -18.35
C PHE A 289 6.19 6.27 -18.76
N PRO A 290 6.97 7.35 -18.56
CA PRO A 290 6.54 8.64 -18.02
C PRO A 290 5.58 9.39 -18.97
N PRO A 291 4.71 10.30 -18.46
CA PRO A 291 3.90 11.18 -19.28
C PRO A 291 4.75 12.01 -20.25
N GLY A 292 4.20 12.30 -21.44
CA GLY A 292 4.88 13.09 -22.47
C GLY A 292 5.91 12.33 -23.32
N VAL A 293 6.21 11.07 -23.00
CA VAL A 293 7.15 10.24 -23.77
C VAL A 293 6.37 9.24 -24.63
N ALA A 294 6.38 9.49 -25.95
CA ALA A 294 5.73 8.64 -26.95
C ALA A 294 6.26 7.20 -26.94
N PHE A 295 5.43 6.27 -27.41
CA PHE A 295 5.76 4.83 -27.50
C PHE A 295 6.20 4.19 -26.17
N GLN A 296 5.59 4.62 -25.07
CA GLN A 296 5.77 4.02 -23.75
C GLN A 296 4.47 3.37 -23.27
N SER A 297 4.57 2.31 -22.47
CA SER A 297 3.39 1.74 -21.81
C SER A 297 2.74 2.77 -20.87
N GLY A 298 1.49 2.52 -20.49
CA GLY A 298 0.77 3.42 -19.57
C GLY A 298 1.28 3.44 -18.14
N GLY A 299 0.76 4.41 -17.41
CA GLY A 299 0.87 4.49 -15.97
C GLY A 299 0.48 3.18 -15.28
N PRO A 300 1.26 2.70 -14.30
CA PRO A 300 1.02 1.40 -13.66
C PRO A 300 -0.31 1.34 -12.87
N LEU A 301 -0.88 2.48 -12.50
CA LEU A 301 -2.15 2.58 -11.77
C LEU A 301 -3.24 3.26 -12.61
N TYR A 302 -3.13 3.20 -13.93
CA TYR A 302 -4.18 3.62 -14.87
C TYR A 302 -5.58 3.17 -14.41
N GLY A 303 -6.49 4.14 -14.23
CA GLY A 303 -7.87 3.90 -13.78
C GLY A 303 -8.07 3.76 -12.27
N VAL A 304 -7.03 3.91 -11.42
CA VAL A 304 -7.16 3.78 -9.95
C VAL A 304 -8.08 4.85 -9.32
N GLN A 305 -8.32 5.97 -10.02
CA GLN A 305 -9.16 7.07 -9.54
C GLN A 305 -10.59 6.61 -9.25
N TYR A 306 -11.08 5.61 -9.97
CA TYR A 306 -12.42 5.04 -9.81
C TYR A 306 -12.48 3.97 -8.71
N SER A 307 -11.76 4.20 -7.63
CA SER A 307 -11.74 3.38 -6.42
C SER A 307 -11.92 4.26 -5.18
N SER A 308 -12.23 3.63 -4.06
CA SER A 308 -12.58 4.30 -2.81
C SER A 308 -13.74 5.28 -2.97
N LEU A 309 -14.66 5.03 -3.90
CA LEU A 309 -15.77 5.94 -4.22
C LEU A 309 -16.86 5.91 -3.15
N PRO A 310 -17.71 6.94 -3.02
CA PRO A 310 -18.78 6.97 -2.01
C PRO A 310 -19.79 5.83 -2.20
N CYS A 311 -19.99 5.39 -3.45
CA CYS A 311 -20.87 4.28 -3.82
C CYS A 311 -20.26 2.88 -3.58
N SER A 312 -18.96 2.77 -3.23
CA SER A 312 -18.32 1.47 -2.99
C SER A 312 -18.97 0.78 -1.79
N ASP A 313 -19.18 -0.53 -1.84
CA ASP A 313 -19.64 -1.35 -0.72
C ASP A 313 -18.50 -1.76 0.23
N ILE A 314 -17.25 -1.54 -0.16
CA ILE A 314 -16.08 -2.03 0.57
C ILE A 314 -15.50 -0.95 1.47
N LYS A 315 -14.90 0.09 0.91
CA LYS A 315 -14.24 1.12 1.72
C LYS A 315 -15.22 2.21 2.17
N LYS A 316 -15.38 2.36 3.49
CA LYS A 316 -16.20 3.39 4.13
C LYS A 316 -15.38 4.12 5.22
N PRO A 317 -15.41 5.46 5.30
CA PRO A 317 -15.96 6.36 4.28
C PRO A 317 -15.16 6.24 2.97
N GLY A 318 -15.85 6.48 1.85
CA GLY A 318 -15.22 6.69 0.56
C GLY A 318 -14.77 8.14 0.39
N LEU A 319 -13.87 8.40 -0.56
CA LEU A 319 -13.49 9.74 -0.99
C LEU A 319 -14.52 10.26 -2.01
N PRO A 320 -14.96 11.53 -1.92
CA PRO A 320 -16.02 12.05 -2.78
C PRO A 320 -15.81 11.82 -4.28
N LEU A 321 -14.58 11.95 -4.76
CA LEU A 321 -14.22 11.78 -6.17
C LEU A 321 -13.28 10.59 -6.41
N GLY A 322 -13.15 9.72 -5.41
CA GLY A 322 -12.14 8.66 -5.41
C GLY A 322 -10.73 9.22 -5.24
N LEU A 323 -9.73 8.51 -5.77
CA LEU A 323 -8.33 8.96 -5.69
C LEU A 323 -8.06 10.05 -6.73
N SER A 324 -7.33 11.08 -6.30
CA SER A 324 -7.10 12.32 -7.02
C SER A 324 -5.73 12.33 -7.71
N GLY A 325 -5.70 12.62 -9.00
CA GLY A 325 -4.46 13.00 -9.70
C GLY A 325 -4.19 14.50 -9.66
N ASP A 326 -5.06 15.28 -9.05
CA ASP A 326 -4.97 16.74 -9.08
C ASP A 326 -3.98 17.26 -8.03
N PRO A 327 -2.87 17.92 -8.42
CA PRO A 327 -1.84 18.41 -7.48
C PRO A 327 -2.41 19.30 -6.36
N GLY A 328 -1.74 19.36 -5.21
CA GLY A 328 -2.20 20.17 -4.06
C GLY A 328 -2.49 19.38 -2.79
N SER A 329 -1.76 18.29 -2.55
CA SER A 329 -1.89 17.49 -1.32
C SER A 329 -0.54 17.17 -0.69
N MET A 330 -0.56 16.91 0.62
CA MET A 330 0.59 16.40 1.37
C MET A 330 0.15 15.36 2.39
N PRO A 331 0.91 14.27 2.59
CA PRO A 331 0.63 13.33 3.65
C PRO A 331 1.16 13.86 5.00
N ILE A 332 0.43 13.54 6.07
CA ILE A 332 0.70 14.00 7.44
C ILE A 332 1.34 12.84 8.22
N TYR A 333 2.50 13.10 8.82
CA TYR A 333 3.25 12.10 9.60
C TYR A 333 3.53 12.57 11.02
N THR A 334 3.55 11.64 11.97
CA THR A 334 4.04 11.88 13.33
C THR A 334 4.96 10.73 13.70
N ASN A 335 6.19 11.04 14.13
CA ASN A 335 7.21 10.04 14.48
C ASN A 335 7.45 8.97 13.39
N GLY A 336 7.40 9.38 12.12
CA GLY A 336 7.59 8.49 10.97
C GLY A 336 6.41 7.58 10.63
N VAL A 337 5.28 7.71 11.34
CA VAL A 337 4.04 6.96 11.07
C VAL A 337 3.03 7.87 10.36
N ALA A 338 2.47 7.39 9.25
CA ALA A 338 1.44 8.10 8.51
C ALA A 338 0.16 8.24 9.35
N GLN A 339 -0.33 9.46 9.49
CA GLN A 339 -1.50 9.83 10.30
C GLN A 339 -2.70 10.28 9.49
N GLY A 340 -2.48 10.70 8.23
CA GLY A 340 -3.54 11.27 7.40
C GLY A 340 -2.99 12.06 6.22
N GLY A 341 -3.79 13.00 5.73
CA GLY A 341 -3.42 13.86 4.61
C GLY A 341 -4.12 15.22 4.67
N VAL A 342 -3.51 16.21 4.03
CA VAL A 342 -4.08 17.54 3.79
C VAL A 342 -4.21 17.77 2.29
N GLY A 343 -5.30 18.41 1.88
CA GLY A 343 -5.61 18.72 0.49
C GLY A 343 -6.12 20.15 0.35
N ILE A 344 -5.65 20.83 -0.69
CA ILE A 344 -5.91 22.24 -0.98
C ILE A 344 -6.63 22.34 -2.32
N GLU A 345 -7.73 23.09 -2.34
CA GLU A 345 -8.46 23.42 -3.57
C GLU A 345 -8.73 24.93 -3.61
N GLY A 346 -8.35 25.61 -4.68
CA GLY A 346 -8.44 27.05 -4.77
C GLY A 346 -8.28 27.67 -6.15
N ASP A 347 -7.96 26.90 -7.19
CA ASP A 347 -7.94 27.39 -8.58
C ASP A 347 -9.26 27.13 -9.33
N GLY A 348 -10.13 26.26 -8.79
CA GLY A 348 -11.40 25.89 -9.41
C GLY A 348 -11.26 24.91 -10.58
N VAL A 349 -10.14 24.21 -10.67
CA VAL A 349 -9.85 23.21 -11.70
C VAL A 349 -9.49 21.90 -11.00
N TYR A 350 -10.26 20.85 -11.28
CA TYR A 350 -9.92 19.50 -10.84
C TYR A 350 -9.28 18.73 -12.00
N GLY A 351 -7.94 18.66 -12.02
CA GLY A 351 -7.19 18.20 -13.17
C GLY A 351 -6.11 17.15 -12.87
N ILE A 352 -5.14 17.09 -13.78
CA ILE A 352 -3.89 16.34 -13.65
C ILE A 352 -2.75 17.15 -14.27
N ASP A 353 -1.54 16.91 -13.80
CA ASP A 353 -0.31 17.38 -14.43
C ASP A 353 0.02 16.51 -15.66
N ARG A 354 -0.10 17.11 -16.85
CA ARG A 354 0.16 16.47 -18.15
C ARG A 354 1.61 16.60 -18.62
N ASP A 355 2.33 17.60 -18.13
CA ASP A 355 3.69 17.90 -18.55
C ASP A 355 4.59 17.98 -17.32
N PRO A 356 5.01 16.82 -16.78
CA PRO A 356 5.86 16.80 -15.59
C PRO A 356 7.27 17.36 -15.83
N SER A 357 7.60 17.81 -17.05
CA SER A 357 8.89 18.38 -17.41
C SER A 357 8.97 19.90 -17.26
N ASP A 358 7.82 20.56 -17.05
CA ASP A 358 7.75 22.02 -16.94
C ASP A 358 8.11 22.55 -15.54
N PHE A 359 8.18 21.66 -14.54
CA PHE A 359 8.44 21.97 -13.13
C PHE A 359 7.54 23.10 -12.60
N ASP A 360 6.26 23.06 -12.96
CA ASP A 360 5.25 23.99 -12.48
C ASP A 360 5.23 24.11 -10.94
N LEU A 361 4.81 25.27 -10.42
CA LEU A 361 4.72 25.53 -8.99
C LEU A 361 3.28 25.89 -8.58
N PRO A 362 2.34 24.93 -8.55
CA PRO A 362 0.97 25.19 -8.13
C PRO A 362 0.95 25.79 -6.72
N PHE A 363 0.26 26.91 -6.53
CA PHE A 363 0.15 27.52 -5.22
C PHE A 363 -0.53 26.59 -4.20
N GLU A 364 -1.38 25.67 -4.66
CA GLU A 364 -2.01 24.64 -3.84
C GLU A 364 -0.97 23.68 -3.23
N GLU A 365 0.06 23.30 -3.98
CA GLU A 365 1.16 22.48 -3.47
C GLU A 365 2.03 23.25 -2.48
N VAL A 366 2.32 24.53 -2.76
CA VAL A 366 3.07 25.38 -1.82
C VAL A 366 2.33 25.51 -0.48
N ILE A 367 1.01 25.67 -0.53
CA ILE A 367 0.16 25.73 0.67
C ILE A 367 0.12 24.37 1.37
N ALA A 368 -0.06 23.26 0.64
CA ALA A 368 -0.09 21.91 1.21
C ALA A 368 1.23 21.56 1.91
N LEU A 369 2.37 21.87 1.28
CA LEU A 369 3.71 21.72 1.86
C LEU A 369 3.88 22.55 3.12
N SER A 370 3.35 23.78 3.11
CA SER A 370 3.36 24.66 4.28
C SER A 370 2.46 24.14 5.39
N ALA A 371 1.38 23.44 5.08
CA ALA A 371 0.40 22.94 6.06
C ALA A 371 0.92 21.81 6.96
N VAL A 372 1.98 21.10 6.55
CA VAL A 372 2.50 19.92 7.25
C VAL A 372 3.80 20.21 8.04
N ARG A 373 4.05 21.46 8.44
CA ARG A 373 5.23 21.79 9.25
C ARG A 373 5.11 21.20 10.64
N GLY A 374 6.12 20.44 11.06
CA GLY A 374 6.09 19.61 12.27
C GLY A 374 5.40 18.25 12.08
N PHE A 375 4.92 17.96 10.86
CA PHE A 375 4.26 16.70 10.48
C PHE A 375 4.83 16.14 9.17
N GLU A 376 6.09 16.44 8.89
CA GLU A 376 6.69 16.20 7.59
C GLU A 376 6.86 14.71 7.28
N THR A 377 6.69 14.38 6.00
CA THR A 377 7.03 13.07 5.48
C THR A 377 8.51 12.76 5.66
N PRO A 378 8.89 11.58 6.20
CA PRO A 378 10.28 11.14 6.24
C PRO A 378 10.89 11.14 4.84
N SER A 379 12.07 11.77 4.68
CA SER A 379 12.67 11.99 3.36
C SER A 379 12.89 10.70 2.58
N LEU A 380 13.35 9.65 3.26
CA LEU A 380 13.68 8.35 2.65
C LEU A 380 12.51 7.72 1.89
N ILE A 381 11.28 7.89 2.37
CA ILE A 381 10.10 7.17 1.84
C ILE A 381 9.30 8.01 0.84
N ARG A 382 9.71 9.25 0.56
CA ARG A 382 9.04 10.11 -0.40
C ARG A 382 9.14 9.55 -1.82
N ALA A 383 8.13 9.81 -2.64
CA ALA A 383 8.04 9.33 -4.02
C ALA A 383 9.29 9.62 -4.86
N ASP A 384 9.89 10.79 -4.66
CA ASP A 384 11.11 11.24 -5.34
C ASP A 384 12.35 10.44 -4.95
N ASN A 385 12.27 9.53 -3.97
CA ASN A 385 13.30 8.53 -3.65
C ASN A 385 12.94 7.10 -4.11
N ILE A 386 11.85 6.95 -4.88
CA ILE A 386 11.37 5.67 -5.39
C ILE A 386 11.49 5.65 -6.91
N LEU A 387 12.03 4.55 -7.45
CA LEU A 387 12.20 4.32 -8.88
C LEU A 387 11.27 3.18 -9.34
N VAL A 388 10.43 3.46 -10.33
CA VAL A 388 9.60 2.45 -11.00
C VAL A 388 10.10 2.31 -12.43
N ASN A 389 10.55 1.12 -12.82
CA ASN A 389 11.20 0.87 -14.12
C ASN A 389 12.37 1.83 -14.43
N GLY A 390 13.10 2.28 -13.40
CA GLY A 390 14.18 3.26 -13.53
C GLY A 390 13.72 4.72 -13.63
N ILE A 391 12.41 4.98 -13.62
CA ILE A 391 11.82 6.32 -13.63
C ILE A 391 11.57 6.77 -12.19
N ARG A 392 12.05 7.97 -11.85
CA ARG A 392 11.80 8.61 -10.55
C ARG A 392 10.37 9.14 -10.51
N LEU A 393 9.64 8.81 -9.45
CA LEU A 393 8.29 9.32 -9.26
C LEU A 393 8.36 10.77 -8.72
N PRO A 394 7.52 11.70 -9.19
CA PRO A 394 7.44 13.02 -8.61
C PRO A 394 6.74 12.96 -7.25
N PHE A 395 7.21 13.77 -6.29
CA PHE A 395 6.56 13.93 -4.98
C PHE A 395 5.82 15.26 -4.89
N ILE A 396 6.51 16.38 -5.12
CA ILE A 396 5.94 17.72 -5.14
C ILE A 396 6.89 18.61 -5.95
N ASN A 397 6.38 19.58 -6.72
CA ASN A 397 7.26 20.51 -7.42
C ASN A 397 7.57 21.77 -6.59
N ALA A 398 6.78 22.04 -5.55
CA ALA A 398 7.02 23.13 -4.61
C ALA A 398 8.33 22.95 -3.81
N SER A 399 9.24 23.91 -3.95
CA SER A 399 10.55 23.91 -3.28
C SER A 399 10.63 24.82 -2.05
N ALA A 400 9.70 25.77 -1.91
CA ALA A 400 9.67 26.72 -0.81
C ALA A 400 8.56 26.41 0.21
N VAL A 401 8.96 26.00 1.42
CA VAL A 401 8.06 25.96 2.58
C VAL A 401 7.85 27.40 3.06
N LEU A 402 6.62 27.92 3.00
CA LEU A 402 6.33 29.25 3.53
C LEU A 402 6.13 29.20 5.04
N GLN A 403 6.81 30.08 5.79
CA GLN A 403 6.68 30.19 7.23
C GLN A 403 6.19 31.60 7.65
N PRO A 404 5.01 32.04 7.20
CA PRO A 404 4.46 33.31 7.66
C PRO A 404 4.09 33.23 9.15
N SER A 405 3.98 34.40 9.79
CA SER A 405 3.43 34.51 11.14
C SER A 405 2.06 33.83 11.20
N ALA A 406 1.89 32.90 12.15
CA ALA A 406 0.65 32.15 12.29
C ALA A 406 -0.51 33.07 12.69
N ILE A 407 -1.58 33.06 11.91
CA ILE A 407 -2.84 33.71 12.28
C ILE A 407 -3.54 32.82 13.32
N PRO A 408 -4.01 33.36 14.45
CA PRO A 408 -4.78 32.57 15.42
C PRO A 408 -5.98 31.87 14.77
N PHE A 409 -6.27 30.62 15.12
CA PHE A 409 -7.33 29.81 14.49
C PHE A 409 -8.69 30.54 14.45
N ALA A 410 -9.06 31.20 15.55
CA ALA A 410 -10.31 31.96 15.66
C ALA A 410 -10.36 33.25 14.80
N SER A 411 -9.23 33.67 14.25
CA SER A 411 -9.07 34.88 13.42
C SER A 411 -8.76 34.57 11.96
N LEU A 412 -8.80 33.29 11.55
CA LEU A 412 -8.60 32.91 10.15
C LEU A 412 -9.69 33.51 9.25
N PRO A 413 -9.35 34.01 8.05
CA PRO A 413 -10.31 34.61 7.13
C PRO A 413 -11.15 33.53 6.42
N GLY A 414 -12.23 33.08 7.06
CA GLY A 414 -13.11 32.04 6.53
C GLY A 414 -13.92 31.38 7.63
N ALA A 415 -14.41 30.18 7.35
CA ALA A 415 -15.17 29.39 8.32
C ALA A 415 -14.89 27.89 8.18
N VAL A 416 -15.04 27.18 9.30
CA VAL A 416 -15.11 25.71 9.32
C VAL A 416 -16.45 25.29 8.70
N ASP A 417 -16.45 24.31 7.80
CA ASP A 417 -17.69 23.75 7.24
C ASP A 417 -18.44 22.99 8.37
N PRO A 418 -19.73 23.30 8.60
CA PRO A 418 -20.49 22.73 9.72
C PRO A 418 -20.69 21.22 9.61
N PHE A 419 -20.60 20.63 8.41
CA PHE A 419 -20.69 19.17 8.22
C PHE A 419 -19.37 18.45 8.52
N PHE A 420 -18.26 19.19 8.55
CA PHE A 420 -16.92 18.66 8.80
C PHE A 420 -16.20 19.48 9.86
N PRO A 421 -16.71 19.46 11.12
CA PRO A 421 -16.11 20.19 12.23
C PRO A 421 -14.71 19.67 12.54
N ILE A 422 -13.92 20.51 13.22
CA ILE A 422 -12.60 20.11 13.73
C ILE A 422 -12.77 19.00 14.76
N ARG A 423 -12.10 17.87 14.54
CA ARG A 423 -12.07 16.71 15.42
C ARG A 423 -10.77 15.93 15.28
N GLY A 424 -10.48 15.04 16.24
CA GLY A 424 -9.33 14.15 16.18
C GLY A 424 -9.61 12.91 15.32
N ALA A 425 -8.59 12.06 15.14
CA ALA A 425 -8.67 10.79 14.42
C ALA A 425 -9.88 9.96 14.88
N GLN A 426 -10.58 9.36 13.91
CA GLN A 426 -11.80 8.59 14.18
C GLN A 426 -11.47 7.14 14.51
N PRO A 427 -12.37 6.37 15.16
CA PRO A 427 -12.17 4.93 15.34
C PRO A 427 -11.79 4.24 14.03
N SER A 428 -10.79 3.37 14.08
CA SER A 428 -10.38 2.60 12.90
C SER A 428 -11.48 1.62 12.50
N ALA A 429 -11.76 1.50 11.19
CA ALA A 429 -12.62 0.43 10.67
C ALA A 429 -11.94 -0.94 10.73
N PHE A 430 -10.62 -0.96 10.95
CA PHE A 430 -9.80 -2.14 10.91
C PHE A 430 -9.51 -2.69 12.32
N THR A 431 -9.55 -4.02 12.43
CA THR A 431 -9.17 -4.77 13.63
C THR A 431 -7.96 -5.67 13.33
N SER A 432 -6.99 -5.73 14.23
CA SER A 432 -5.79 -6.54 14.07
C SER A 432 -6.16 -8.03 14.05
N VAL A 433 -5.60 -8.78 13.11
CA VAL A 433 -5.76 -10.23 12.98
C VAL A 433 -4.46 -10.88 12.49
N VAL A 434 -4.36 -12.20 12.64
CA VAL A 434 -3.28 -13.01 12.07
C VAL A 434 -3.88 -14.04 11.14
N VAL A 435 -3.41 -14.07 9.90
CA VAL A 435 -3.87 -15.02 8.87
C VAL A 435 -2.65 -15.68 8.25
N GLY A 436 -2.62 -17.01 8.19
CA GLY A 436 -1.48 -17.75 7.65
C GLY A 436 -0.14 -17.49 8.36
N GLY A 437 -0.18 -17.09 9.64
CA GLY A 437 1.01 -16.65 10.40
C GLY A 437 1.49 -15.24 10.08
N ILE A 438 0.79 -14.49 9.23
CA ILE A 438 1.12 -13.13 8.84
C ILE A 438 0.23 -12.14 9.57
N ARG A 439 0.86 -11.10 10.13
CA ARG A 439 0.16 -10.01 10.83
C ARG A 439 -0.52 -9.08 9.84
N GLY A 440 -1.72 -8.64 10.21
CA GLY A 440 -2.42 -7.61 9.48
C GLY A 440 -3.70 -7.22 10.17
N GLU A 441 -4.64 -6.76 9.36
CA GLU A 441 -5.88 -6.18 9.80
C GLU A 441 -7.02 -6.61 8.86
N THR A 442 -8.24 -6.56 9.38
CA THR A 442 -9.45 -6.81 8.60
C THR A 442 -10.55 -5.84 9.02
N ASP A 443 -11.55 -5.66 8.18
CA ASP A 443 -12.81 -5.05 8.60
C ASP A 443 -13.72 -6.17 9.11
N PRO A 444 -14.35 -6.03 10.29
CA PRO A 444 -15.25 -7.04 10.85
C PRO A 444 -16.39 -7.48 9.93
N ARG A 445 -16.74 -6.69 8.89
CA ARG A 445 -17.73 -7.09 7.87
C ARG A 445 -17.27 -8.25 6.99
N PHE A 446 -15.96 -8.48 6.87
CA PHE A 446 -15.36 -9.47 5.97
C PHE A 446 -14.51 -10.51 6.72
N PHE A 447 -14.67 -10.59 8.05
CA PHE A 447 -13.99 -11.56 8.90
C PHE A 447 -14.92 -12.04 10.05
N PRO A 448 -14.96 -13.34 10.39
CA PRO A 448 -14.18 -14.45 9.82
C PRO A 448 -14.51 -14.72 8.35
N PHE A 449 -13.60 -15.39 7.64
CA PHE A 449 -13.82 -15.78 6.25
C PHE A 449 -14.98 -16.78 6.12
N ILE A 450 -15.73 -16.68 5.03
CA ILE A 450 -16.97 -17.44 4.82
C ILE A 450 -16.90 -18.31 3.56
N SER A 451 -17.83 -19.28 3.47
CA SER A 451 -18.03 -20.07 2.25
C SER A 451 -18.92 -19.32 1.25
N SER A 452 -18.80 -19.62 -0.04
CA SER A 452 -19.76 -19.16 -1.05
C SER A 452 -21.18 -19.63 -0.68
N PRO A 453 -22.19 -18.73 -0.68
CA PRO A 453 -23.56 -19.09 -0.30
C PRO A 453 -24.22 -20.12 -1.23
N SER A 454 -23.81 -20.19 -2.49
CA SER A 454 -24.28 -21.18 -3.48
C SER A 454 -24.08 -22.63 -3.03
N GLY A 455 -23.01 -22.88 -2.26
CA GLY A 455 -22.63 -24.21 -1.79
C GLY A 455 -22.27 -25.20 -2.91
N GLY A 456 -21.89 -26.42 -2.52
CA GLY A 456 -21.61 -27.53 -3.43
C GLY A 456 -20.13 -27.69 -3.83
N PRO A 457 -19.83 -28.71 -4.68
CA PRO A 457 -18.45 -29.10 -5.00
C PRO A 457 -17.69 -28.07 -5.85
N ASN A 458 -18.39 -27.21 -6.59
CA ASN A 458 -17.83 -26.14 -7.42
C ASN A 458 -18.06 -24.77 -6.76
N SER A 459 -17.72 -24.67 -5.48
CA SER A 459 -17.80 -23.45 -4.70
C SER A 459 -16.63 -23.36 -3.74
N LEU A 460 -16.28 -22.15 -3.33
CA LEU A 460 -15.23 -21.93 -2.35
C LEU A 460 -15.81 -22.13 -0.94
N THR A 461 -15.15 -22.94 -0.13
CA THR A 461 -15.43 -23.08 1.30
C THR A 461 -14.63 -22.04 2.09
N ALA A 462 -15.01 -21.78 3.34
CA ALA A 462 -14.23 -20.91 4.22
C ALA A 462 -12.77 -21.37 4.38
N ALA A 463 -12.53 -22.69 4.37
CA ALA A 463 -11.18 -23.26 4.42
C ALA A 463 -10.39 -22.99 3.13
N ASP A 464 -11.04 -23.06 1.96
CA ASP A 464 -10.39 -22.67 0.69
C ASP A 464 -9.99 -21.18 0.74
N VAL A 465 -10.89 -20.32 1.22
CA VAL A 465 -10.65 -18.87 1.32
C VAL A 465 -9.49 -18.57 2.28
N ASP A 466 -9.47 -19.22 3.44
CA ASP A 466 -8.38 -19.10 4.41
C ASP A 466 -7.03 -19.55 3.81
N GLN A 467 -7.00 -20.68 3.10
CA GLN A 467 -5.81 -21.17 2.42
C GLN A 467 -5.31 -20.18 1.35
N ILE A 468 -6.20 -19.70 0.49
CA ILE A 468 -5.88 -18.76 -0.60
C ILE A 468 -5.29 -17.47 -0.04
N ILE A 469 -5.94 -16.88 0.96
CA ILE A 469 -5.48 -15.63 1.59
C ILE A 469 -4.17 -15.86 2.36
N SER A 470 -4.04 -16.97 3.08
CA SER A 470 -2.81 -17.33 3.80
C SER A 470 -1.60 -17.47 2.87
N HIS A 471 -1.75 -18.18 1.75
CA HIS A 471 -0.67 -18.35 0.77
C HIS A 471 -0.27 -17.01 0.13
N ALA A 472 -1.25 -16.16 -0.22
CA ALA A 472 -0.98 -14.82 -0.73
C ALA A 472 -0.23 -13.95 0.31
N ALA A 473 -0.68 -13.97 1.57
CA ALA A 473 -0.04 -13.21 2.63
C ALA A 473 1.41 -13.67 2.88
N GLN A 474 1.65 -14.98 2.89
CA GLN A 474 3.00 -15.55 3.02
C GLN A 474 3.90 -15.17 1.84
N GLN A 475 3.38 -15.25 0.61
CA GLN A 475 4.13 -14.82 -0.57
C GLN A 475 4.47 -13.34 -0.51
N ALA A 476 3.52 -12.48 -0.14
CA ALA A 476 3.76 -11.05 0.02
C ALA A 476 4.85 -10.77 1.06
N ASN A 477 4.86 -11.53 2.16
CA ASN A 477 5.85 -11.41 3.24
C ASN A 477 7.28 -11.88 2.88
N ILE A 478 7.51 -12.41 1.68
CA ILE A 478 8.86 -12.72 1.16
C ILE A 478 9.13 -12.04 -0.18
N THR A 479 8.16 -11.31 -0.72
CA THR A 479 8.27 -10.62 -2.00
C THR A 479 8.86 -9.25 -1.77
N ARG A 480 9.98 -8.94 -2.43
CA ARG A 480 10.57 -7.60 -2.43
C ARG A 480 9.58 -6.58 -3.00
N ALA A 481 9.35 -5.53 -2.24
CA ALA A 481 8.57 -4.39 -2.68
C ALA A 481 9.20 -3.72 -3.91
N ALA A 482 8.36 -3.19 -4.79
CA ALA A 482 8.76 -2.28 -5.86
C ALA A 482 8.82 -0.83 -5.40
N ILE A 483 7.91 -0.46 -4.49
CA ILE A 483 7.66 0.96 -4.17
C ILE A 483 7.97 1.33 -2.73
N ARG A 484 8.55 0.43 -1.94
CA ARG A 484 8.83 0.66 -0.52
C ARG A 484 10.32 0.87 -0.27
N GLN A 485 10.61 1.67 0.74
CA GLN A 485 11.92 1.97 1.28
C GLN A 485 11.99 1.52 2.75
N ALA A 486 13.16 1.22 3.31
CA ALA A 486 14.43 1.07 2.59
C ALA A 486 14.38 -0.09 1.56
N LEU A 487 15.27 -0.05 0.57
CA LEU A 487 15.39 -1.14 -0.41
C LEU A 487 15.58 -2.49 0.29
N GLY A 488 14.88 -3.52 -0.18
CA GLY A 488 14.83 -4.85 0.45
C GLY A 488 13.67 -5.03 1.42
N SER A 489 12.85 -3.99 1.67
CA SER A 489 11.56 -4.15 2.36
C SER A 489 10.62 -5.06 1.59
N ASN A 490 9.79 -5.80 2.32
CA ASN A 490 8.81 -6.70 1.75
C ASN A 490 7.56 -5.93 1.29
N ALA A 491 6.86 -6.50 0.31
CA ALA A 491 5.61 -5.99 -0.20
C ALA A 491 4.55 -5.96 0.92
N ARG A 492 3.67 -4.97 0.86
CA ARG A 492 2.52 -4.86 1.77
C ARG A 492 1.24 -4.63 0.99
N VAL A 493 0.33 -5.59 1.07
CA VAL A 493 -0.86 -5.63 0.22
C VAL A 493 -2.14 -5.96 0.99
N SER A 494 -3.26 -5.53 0.41
CA SER A 494 -4.60 -6.07 0.65
C SER A 494 -4.87 -7.25 -0.27
N ILE A 495 -5.55 -8.26 0.27
CA ILE A 495 -5.82 -9.56 -0.35
C ILE A 495 -7.32 -9.82 -0.22
N ALA A 496 -8.01 -9.92 -1.35
CA ALA A 496 -9.44 -10.17 -1.43
C ALA A 496 -9.74 -11.49 -2.15
N VAL A 497 -10.74 -12.23 -1.66
CA VAL A 497 -11.32 -13.38 -2.38
C VAL A 497 -12.82 -13.15 -2.54
N VAL A 498 -13.31 -13.32 -3.78
CA VAL A 498 -14.74 -13.21 -4.12
C VAL A 498 -15.26 -14.48 -4.78
N ASP A 499 -16.57 -14.74 -4.65
CA ASP A 499 -17.26 -15.77 -5.43
C ASP A 499 -17.59 -15.32 -6.86
N THR A 500 -18.24 -16.19 -7.65
CA THR A 500 -18.66 -15.90 -9.03
C THR A 500 -19.75 -14.83 -9.14
N GLU A 501 -20.43 -14.51 -8.05
CA GLU A 501 -21.43 -13.44 -7.98
C GLU A 501 -20.83 -12.14 -7.41
N GLY A 502 -19.50 -12.08 -7.25
CA GLY A 502 -18.80 -10.90 -6.75
C GLY A 502 -18.97 -10.65 -5.25
N ARG A 503 -19.49 -11.60 -4.48
CA ARG A 503 -19.56 -11.48 -3.01
C ARG A 503 -18.18 -11.68 -2.41
N VAL A 504 -17.81 -10.81 -1.47
CA VAL A 504 -16.56 -10.93 -0.72
C VAL A 504 -16.68 -12.09 0.27
N LEU A 505 -15.81 -13.10 0.10
CA LEU A 505 -15.73 -14.25 1.01
C LEU A 505 -14.68 -14.06 2.10
N GLY A 506 -13.67 -13.23 1.82
CA GLY A 506 -12.65 -12.84 2.78
C GLY A 506 -11.84 -11.66 2.27
N LEU A 507 -11.41 -10.80 3.19
CA LEU A 507 -10.58 -9.64 2.92
C LEU A 507 -9.60 -9.42 4.07
N PHE A 508 -8.31 -9.41 3.74
CA PHE A 508 -7.23 -9.25 4.70
C PHE A 508 -6.22 -8.23 4.18
N ARG A 509 -5.79 -7.31 5.04
CA ARG A 509 -4.81 -6.28 4.71
C ARG A 509 -3.58 -6.49 5.59
N GLN A 510 -2.42 -6.73 5.00
CA GLN A 510 -1.18 -6.82 5.78
C GLN A 510 -0.91 -5.53 6.56
N GLU A 511 -0.27 -5.66 7.73
CA GLU A 511 0.13 -4.52 8.55
C GLU A 511 0.96 -3.54 7.71
N ASP A 512 0.62 -2.25 7.79
CA ASP A 512 1.21 -1.16 6.99
C ASP A 512 0.94 -1.20 5.46
N ALA A 513 0.08 -2.09 4.95
CA ALA A 513 -0.35 -1.97 3.56
C ALA A 513 -1.13 -0.66 3.34
N PRO A 514 -0.95 0.00 2.17
CA PRO A 514 -1.71 1.21 1.86
C PRO A 514 -3.23 0.95 1.91
N VAL A 515 -3.97 1.87 2.51
CA VAL A 515 -5.42 1.70 2.73
C VAL A 515 -6.20 1.69 1.41
N PHE A 516 -5.72 2.38 0.37
CA PHE A 516 -6.39 2.36 -0.95
C PHE A 516 -6.56 0.94 -1.51
N GLY A 517 -5.60 0.05 -1.23
CA GLY A 517 -5.60 -1.33 -1.70
C GLY A 517 -6.79 -2.14 -1.17
N PHE A 518 -7.42 -1.72 -0.07
CA PHE A 518 -8.54 -2.43 0.53
C PHE A 518 -9.78 -2.49 -0.40
N ASP A 519 -10.15 -1.39 -1.05
CA ASP A 519 -11.23 -1.38 -2.05
C ASP A 519 -10.76 -1.96 -3.38
N VAL A 520 -9.55 -1.58 -3.81
CA VAL A 520 -8.99 -1.96 -5.10
C VAL A 520 -8.81 -3.47 -5.22
N SER A 521 -8.31 -4.16 -4.19
CA SER A 521 -8.13 -5.62 -4.21
C SER A 521 -9.45 -6.35 -4.49
N VAL A 522 -10.58 -5.86 -3.95
CA VAL A 522 -11.91 -6.40 -4.25
C VAL A 522 -12.33 -6.07 -5.69
N GLN A 523 -12.12 -4.83 -6.16
CA GLN A 523 -12.42 -4.48 -7.57
C GLN A 523 -11.64 -5.38 -8.55
N LYS A 524 -10.36 -5.61 -8.31
CA LYS A 524 -9.53 -6.51 -9.13
C LYS A 524 -10.05 -7.94 -9.11
N ALA A 525 -10.41 -8.46 -7.94
CA ALA A 525 -10.98 -9.81 -7.81
C ALA A 525 -12.30 -9.92 -8.58
N ARG A 526 -13.22 -8.97 -8.37
CA ARG A 526 -14.51 -8.89 -9.09
C ARG A 526 -14.33 -8.79 -10.59
N THR A 527 -13.30 -8.08 -11.06
CA THR A 527 -13.01 -7.95 -12.49
C THR A 527 -12.60 -9.29 -13.10
N ALA A 528 -11.63 -10.00 -12.51
CA ALA A 528 -11.24 -11.32 -13.00
C ALA A 528 -12.38 -12.34 -12.97
N ALA A 529 -13.19 -12.34 -11.89
CA ALA A 529 -14.36 -13.21 -11.80
C ALA A 529 -15.41 -12.87 -12.87
N PHE A 530 -15.74 -11.59 -13.03
CA PHE A 530 -16.77 -11.12 -13.95
C PHE A 530 -16.42 -11.41 -15.41
N PHE A 531 -15.22 -11.03 -15.88
CA PHE A 531 -14.85 -11.24 -17.28
C PHE A 531 -14.66 -12.71 -17.64
N SER A 532 -14.34 -13.56 -16.64
CA SER A 532 -14.26 -15.02 -16.82
C SER A 532 -15.62 -15.72 -16.74
N ALA A 533 -16.71 -15.01 -16.40
CA ALA A 533 -18.02 -15.60 -16.23
C ALA A 533 -18.73 -15.84 -17.57
N ALA A 534 -19.55 -16.90 -17.62
CA ALA A 534 -20.27 -17.29 -18.83
C ALA A 534 -21.32 -16.28 -19.30
N ASN A 535 -21.79 -15.41 -18.41
CA ASN A 535 -22.85 -14.43 -18.65
C ASN A 535 -22.34 -12.98 -18.75
N ALA A 536 -21.02 -12.75 -18.80
CA ALA A 536 -20.43 -11.41 -18.82
C ALA A 536 -20.98 -10.54 -19.96
N ALA A 537 -21.02 -11.08 -21.19
CA ALA A 537 -21.63 -10.42 -22.35
C ALA A 537 -23.09 -10.04 -22.13
N THR A 538 -23.88 -10.96 -21.57
CA THR A 538 -25.31 -10.75 -21.31
C THR A 538 -25.52 -9.66 -20.27
N LEU A 539 -24.74 -9.68 -19.19
CA LEU A 539 -24.82 -8.68 -18.13
C LEU A 539 -24.44 -7.28 -18.65
N LEU A 540 -23.35 -7.16 -19.41
CA LEU A 540 -22.97 -5.89 -20.04
C LEU A 540 -24.07 -5.36 -20.98
N ARG A 541 -24.65 -6.21 -21.83
CA ARG A 541 -25.76 -5.80 -22.71
C ARG A 541 -26.98 -5.33 -21.91
N SER A 542 -27.34 -6.06 -20.86
CA SER A 542 -28.47 -5.70 -20.00
C SER A 542 -28.27 -4.37 -19.26
N ALA A 543 -27.01 -4.01 -18.97
CA ALA A 543 -26.63 -2.73 -18.39
C ALA A 543 -26.52 -1.59 -19.43
N GLY A 544 -26.86 -1.83 -20.70
CA GLY A 544 -26.76 -0.83 -21.77
C GLY A 544 -25.36 -0.68 -22.37
N LEU A 545 -24.42 -1.56 -22.00
CA LEU A 545 -23.00 -1.51 -22.39
C LEU A 545 -22.67 -2.50 -23.52
N GLY A 546 -23.67 -2.82 -24.37
CA GLY A 546 -23.54 -3.81 -25.43
C GLY A 546 -22.50 -3.46 -26.50
N SER A 547 -22.22 -2.18 -26.73
CA SER A 547 -21.21 -1.72 -27.68
C SER A 547 -19.80 -2.22 -27.34
N TYR A 548 -19.47 -2.35 -26.05
CA TYR A 548 -18.20 -2.94 -25.60
C TYR A 548 -18.12 -4.44 -25.93
N VAL A 549 -19.24 -5.15 -25.81
CA VAL A 549 -19.36 -6.56 -26.19
C VAL A 549 -19.19 -6.73 -27.70
N ASP A 550 -19.80 -5.85 -28.50
CA ASP A 550 -19.69 -5.86 -29.96
C ASP A 550 -18.25 -5.60 -30.43
N ARG A 551 -17.55 -4.64 -29.81
CA ARG A 551 -16.13 -4.38 -30.10
C ARG A 551 -15.24 -5.57 -29.74
N ALA A 552 -15.43 -6.17 -28.57
CA ALA A 552 -14.71 -7.37 -28.16
C ALA A 552 -14.95 -8.54 -29.14
N ALA A 553 -16.21 -8.76 -29.56
CA ALA A 553 -16.55 -9.80 -30.52
C ALA A 553 -15.92 -9.57 -31.91
N ALA A 554 -15.87 -8.31 -32.37
CA ALA A 554 -15.18 -7.95 -33.62
C ALA A 554 -13.68 -8.25 -33.57
N ASP A 555 -13.09 -8.19 -32.38
CA ASP A 555 -11.70 -8.56 -32.10
C ASP A 555 -11.50 -10.08 -31.87
N GLY A 556 -12.56 -10.89 -32.04
CA GLY A 556 -12.53 -12.34 -31.81
C GLY A 556 -12.56 -12.73 -30.33
N LEU A 557 -12.76 -11.77 -29.42
CA LEU A 557 -12.78 -11.99 -27.97
C LEU A 557 -14.20 -12.31 -27.49
N ARG A 558 -14.38 -13.51 -26.95
CA ARG A 558 -15.67 -13.98 -26.43
C ARG A 558 -15.76 -13.72 -24.92
N LEU A 559 -16.85 -13.11 -24.49
CA LEU A 559 -17.18 -12.85 -23.07
C LEU A 559 -18.27 -13.80 -22.57
N ASP A 560 -18.03 -15.10 -22.81
CA ASP A 560 -18.98 -16.21 -22.59
C ASP A 560 -18.38 -17.33 -21.71
N GLY A 561 -17.33 -17.03 -20.95
CA GLY A 561 -16.67 -17.97 -20.04
C GLY A 561 -15.70 -18.94 -20.71
N SER A 562 -15.51 -18.86 -22.03
CA SER A 562 -14.49 -19.63 -22.74
C SER A 562 -13.05 -19.17 -22.44
N VAL A 563 -12.89 -17.95 -21.92
CA VAL A 563 -11.59 -17.35 -21.59
C VAL A 563 -11.55 -17.01 -20.09
N ALA A 564 -10.49 -17.45 -19.42
CA ALA A 564 -10.15 -17.08 -18.05
C ALA A 564 -9.27 -15.81 -18.08
N PHE A 565 -9.85 -14.68 -17.69
CA PHE A 565 -9.22 -13.38 -17.69
C PHE A 565 -8.59 -13.05 -16.34
N SER A 566 -7.31 -12.65 -16.35
CA SER A 566 -6.72 -11.88 -15.26
C SER A 566 -7.01 -10.38 -15.42
N ASP A 567 -6.83 -9.59 -14.36
CA ASP A 567 -6.93 -8.13 -14.49
C ASP A 567 -5.90 -7.54 -15.45
N ARG A 568 -4.73 -8.16 -15.56
CA ARG A 568 -3.71 -7.71 -16.51
C ARG A 568 -4.23 -7.78 -17.94
N ALA A 569 -4.95 -8.85 -18.28
CA ALA A 569 -5.56 -8.99 -19.61
C ALA A 569 -6.64 -7.93 -19.85
N VAL A 570 -7.52 -7.74 -18.86
CA VAL A 570 -8.61 -6.75 -18.93
C VAL A 570 -8.04 -5.34 -19.03
N GLY A 571 -7.05 -4.99 -18.23
CA GLY A 571 -6.33 -3.72 -18.29
C GLY A 571 -5.64 -3.49 -19.63
N PHE A 572 -5.03 -4.52 -20.21
CA PHE A 572 -4.43 -4.46 -21.54
C PHE A 572 -5.48 -4.16 -22.64
N LEU A 573 -6.72 -4.65 -22.49
CA LEU A 573 -7.85 -4.36 -23.38
C LEU A 573 -8.52 -2.99 -23.11
N HIS A 574 -8.17 -2.32 -22.01
CA HIS A 574 -8.61 -0.96 -21.66
C HIS A 574 -7.61 0.13 -22.06
N ARG A 575 -6.59 -0.20 -22.85
CA ARG A 575 -5.59 0.78 -23.28
C ARG A 575 -6.12 1.64 -24.44
N PRO A 576 -5.89 2.97 -24.41
CA PRO A 576 -6.26 3.84 -25.53
C PRO A 576 -5.38 3.59 -26.78
N PHE A 577 -4.26 2.90 -26.60
CA PHE A 577 -3.42 2.34 -27.64
C PHE A 577 -3.36 0.83 -27.44
N PHE A 578 -3.84 0.05 -28.42
CA PHE A 578 -3.77 -1.41 -28.36
C PHE A 578 -2.94 -1.96 -29.54
N PRO A 579 -1.80 -2.63 -29.28
CA PRO A 579 -1.25 -2.96 -27.95
C PRO A 579 -0.63 -1.77 -27.22
N ASP A 580 -0.53 -1.88 -25.89
CA ASP A 580 0.04 -0.83 -25.04
C ASP A 580 1.47 -0.48 -25.44
N GLY A 581 1.82 0.81 -25.37
CA GLY A 581 3.13 1.33 -25.77
C GLY A 581 3.40 1.45 -27.26
N ILE A 582 2.39 1.22 -28.12
CA ILE A 582 2.48 1.49 -29.56
C ILE A 582 1.47 2.56 -29.95
N ASP A 583 1.95 3.79 -30.12
CA ASP A 583 1.12 4.93 -30.51
C ASP A 583 0.54 4.76 -31.92
N ASN A 584 -0.51 5.53 -32.22
CA ASN A 584 -1.26 5.48 -33.49
C ASN A 584 -1.92 4.12 -33.78
N THR A 585 -2.13 3.31 -32.75
CA THR A 585 -2.96 2.11 -32.82
C THR A 585 -4.40 2.43 -32.39
N ALA A 586 -5.35 1.63 -32.86
CA ALA A 586 -6.74 1.74 -32.41
C ALA A 586 -6.85 1.34 -30.94
N ALA A 587 -7.82 1.93 -30.22
CA ALA A 587 -8.05 1.60 -28.83
C ALA A 587 -8.44 0.13 -28.62
N GLY A 588 -8.15 -0.38 -27.44
CA GLY A 588 -8.64 -1.68 -27.00
C GLY A 588 -10.17 -1.69 -26.90
N PRO A 589 -10.83 -2.86 -26.99
CA PRO A 589 -12.28 -2.96 -27.07
C PRO A 589 -13.01 -2.41 -25.84
N PHE A 590 -12.33 -2.25 -24.70
CA PHE A 590 -12.88 -1.69 -23.46
C PHE A 590 -12.49 -0.24 -23.19
N SER A 591 -11.61 0.34 -24.01
CA SER A 591 -11.19 1.73 -23.90
C SER A 591 -12.05 2.67 -24.76
N THR A 592 -11.94 3.96 -24.47
CA THR A 592 -12.28 5.03 -25.41
C THR A 592 -11.11 5.26 -26.39
N GLU A 593 -11.41 5.72 -27.61
CA GLU A 593 -10.39 6.15 -28.59
C GLU A 593 -9.56 7.33 -28.08
N ILE A 594 -8.28 7.40 -28.44
CA ILE A 594 -7.34 8.40 -27.88
C ILE A 594 -7.81 9.86 -28.04
N ASN A 595 -8.50 10.20 -29.13
CA ASN A 595 -9.03 11.55 -29.37
C ASN A 595 -10.16 11.96 -28.42
N LYS A 596 -10.73 10.99 -27.70
CA LYS A 596 -11.79 11.15 -26.71
C LYS A 596 -11.35 10.72 -25.32
N TRP A 597 -10.19 10.09 -25.20
CA TRP A 597 -9.68 9.51 -23.97
C TRP A 597 -9.10 10.59 -23.05
N SER A 598 -9.30 10.40 -21.75
CA SER A 598 -8.53 11.05 -20.70
C SER A 598 -8.55 10.17 -19.45
N VAL A 599 -7.81 10.58 -18.42
CA VAL A 599 -7.88 9.95 -17.08
C VAL A 599 -9.26 10.06 -16.42
N PHE A 600 -10.16 10.89 -16.97
CA PHE A 600 -11.55 11.03 -16.56
C PHE A 600 -12.55 10.43 -17.57
N ASN A 601 -12.05 9.72 -18.60
CA ASN A 601 -12.85 9.04 -19.62
C ASN A 601 -12.16 7.79 -20.19
N VAL A 602 -11.92 6.80 -19.34
CA VAL A 602 -11.15 5.59 -19.66
C VAL A 602 -11.94 4.48 -20.36
N GLY A 603 -13.21 4.71 -20.72
CA GLY A 603 -14.09 3.72 -21.35
C GLY A 603 -14.92 2.93 -20.34
N LEU A 604 -14.96 1.60 -20.49
CA LEU A 604 -15.91 0.73 -19.79
C LEU A 604 -15.87 0.89 -18.26
N GLN A 605 -14.68 1.08 -17.67
CA GLN A 605 -14.56 1.29 -16.21
C GLN A 605 -15.38 2.50 -15.73
N LEU A 606 -15.31 3.64 -16.43
CA LEU A 606 -16.11 4.82 -16.09
C LEU A 606 -17.58 4.59 -16.43
N ASP A 607 -17.88 4.09 -17.63
CA ASP A 607 -19.26 3.96 -18.11
C ASP A 607 -20.09 3.02 -17.24
N LEU A 608 -19.45 2.01 -16.62
CA LEU A 608 -20.08 1.15 -15.61
C LEU A 608 -20.59 1.91 -14.39
N ILE A 609 -19.88 2.96 -13.97
CA ILE A 609 -20.15 3.64 -12.71
C ILE A 609 -20.78 5.02 -12.84
N LYS A 610 -20.65 5.67 -14.00
CA LYS A 610 -20.86 7.12 -14.18
C LYS A 610 -22.16 7.63 -13.57
N THR A 611 -23.29 6.99 -13.91
CA THR A 611 -24.63 7.41 -13.44
C THR A 611 -24.77 7.29 -11.92
N ASN A 612 -24.39 6.14 -11.35
CA ASN A 612 -24.57 5.92 -9.92
C ASN A 612 -23.53 6.68 -9.09
N PHE A 613 -22.32 6.86 -9.62
CA PHE A 613 -21.30 7.70 -9.02
C PHE A 613 -21.79 9.15 -8.90
N GLN A 614 -22.34 9.73 -9.98
CA GLN A 614 -22.91 11.08 -9.94
C GLN A 614 -24.06 11.21 -8.93
N ALA A 615 -24.92 10.19 -8.80
CA ALA A 615 -25.95 10.15 -7.77
C ALA A 615 -25.36 10.05 -6.35
N ALA A 616 -24.32 9.23 -6.15
CA ALA A 616 -23.69 9.04 -4.86
C ALA A 616 -22.94 10.29 -4.36
N ILE A 617 -22.32 11.06 -5.26
CA ILE A 617 -21.66 12.33 -4.92
C ILE A 617 -22.63 13.34 -4.28
N VAL A 618 -23.90 13.30 -4.68
CA VAL A 618 -24.96 14.18 -4.12
C VAL A 618 -25.73 13.53 -2.97
N GLY A 619 -25.26 12.37 -2.46
CA GLY A 619 -25.77 11.74 -1.25
C GLY A 619 -26.69 10.53 -1.46
N ALA A 620 -26.89 10.04 -2.69
CA ALA A 620 -27.68 8.84 -2.91
C ALA A 620 -26.97 7.58 -2.40
N SER A 621 -27.71 6.71 -1.71
CA SER A 621 -27.21 5.39 -1.28
C SER A 621 -27.43 4.36 -2.40
N VAL A 622 -26.51 4.31 -3.35
CA VAL A 622 -26.54 3.38 -4.50
C VAL A 622 -25.21 2.64 -4.64
N PRO A 623 -25.20 1.38 -5.14
CA PRO A 623 -23.96 0.71 -5.54
C PRO A 623 -23.33 1.45 -6.72
N CYS A 624 -22.03 1.30 -6.92
CA CYS A 624 -21.36 1.99 -8.03
C CYS A 624 -21.83 1.53 -9.41
N THR A 625 -22.31 0.30 -9.59
CA THR A 625 -22.82 -0.17 -10.89
C THR A 625 -24.23 -0.74 -10.77
N SER A 626 -24.91 -0.90 -11.92
CA SER A 626 -26.17 -1.65 -12.03
C SER A 626 -25.98 -3.17 -12.11
N ILE A 627 -24.74 -3.64 -12.29
CA ILE A 627 -24.41 -5.06 -12.37
C ILE A 627 -24.15 -5.57 -10.96
N ALA A 628 -25.03 -6.45 -10.47
CA ALA A 628 -25.01 -6.91 -9.08
C ALA A 628 -23.68 -7.54 -8.62
N SER A 629 -22.92 -8.15 -9.54
CA SER A 629 -21.61 -8.74 -9.24
C SER A 629 -20.44 -7.74 -9.22
N LEU A 630 -20.69 -6.46 -9.51
CA LEU A 630 -19.71 -5.37 -9.56
C LEU A 630 -20.13 -4.17 -8.69
N PRO A 631 -20.53 -4.34 -7.42
CA PRO A 631 -21.15 -3.25 -6.66
C PRO A 631 -20.19 -2.10 -6.33
N ASN A 632 -18.86 -2.29 -6.40
CA ASN A 632 -17.86 -1.22 -6.35
C ASN A 632 -17.16 -0.94 -7.70
N GLY A 633 -17.66 -1.48 -8.81
CA GLY A 633 -17.04 -1.30 -10.14
C GLY A 633 -16.00 -2.35 -10.50
N ILE A 634 -15.11 -2.00 -11.43
CA ILE A 634 -14.00 -2.83 -11.91
C ILE A 634 -12.67 -2.09 -11.74
N GLN A 635 -11.57 -2.84 -11.73
CA GLN A 635 -10.23 -2.27 -11.85
C GLN A 635 -9.56 -2.76 -13.13
N ILE A 636 -8.62 -1.97 -13.66
CA ILE A 636 -8.04 -2.18 -14.98
C ILE A 636 -6.50 -2.17 -14.97
N PHE A 637 -5.90 -2.60 -13.86
CA PHE A 637 -4.45 -2.81 -13.75
C PHE A 637 -4.13 -4.10 -12.99
N PRO A 638 -2.95 -4.71 -13.22
CA PRO A 638 -2.64 -6.09 -12.82
C PRO A 638 -2.76 -6.36 -11.31
N GLY A 639 -2.97 -7.62 -10.94
CA GLY A 639 -3.08 -8.05 -9.55
C GLY A 639 -4.26 -8.98 -9.22
N SER A 640 -4.92 -9.59 -10.19
CA SER A 640 -5.94 -10.62 -9.91
C SER A 640 -5.91 -11.77 -10.92
N VAL A 641 -6.33 -12.94 -10.44
CA VAL A 641 -6.52 -14.14 -11.26
C VAL A 641 -7.86 -14.82 -10.90
N PRO A 642 -8.54 -15.44 -11.87
CA PRO A 642 -9.77 -16.17 -11.61
C PRO A 642 -9.44 -17.54 -10.98
N LEU A 643 -10.33 -18.02 -10.12
CA LEU A 643 -10.18 -19.27 -9.37
C LEU A 643 -11.12 -20.34 -9.94
N TYR A 644 -10.60 -21.55 -10.14
CA TYR A 644 -11.32 -22.68 -10.74
C TYR A 644 -11.24 -23.93 -9.86
N LYS A 645 -12.35 -24.69 -9.81
CA LYS A 645 -12.41 -26.06 -9.30
C LYS A 645 -13.04 -26.95 -10.37
N ASN A 646 -12.46 -28.13 -10.60
CA ASN A 646 -12.98 -29.10 -11.57
C ASN A 646 -13.20 -28.50 -12.98
N GLY A 647 -12.36 -27.53 -13.38
CA GLY A 647 -12.48 -26.81 -14.65
C GLY A 647 -13.61 -25.77 -14.71
N VAL A 648 -14.31 -25.51 -13.60
CA VAL A 648 -15.39 -24.52 -13.49
C VAL A 648 -14.92 -23.32 -12.69
N LEU A 649 -15.27 -22.11 -13.13
CA LEU A 649 -15.02 -20.87 -12.40
C LEU A 649 -15.76 -20.90 -11.04
N VAL A 650 -15.06 -20.62 -9.95
CA VAL A 650 -15.62 -20.59 -8.59
C VAL A 650 -15.43 -19.24 -7.87
N GLY A 651 -14.68 -18.32 -8.46
CA GLY A 651 -14.40 -17.02 -7.87
C GLY A 651 -13.15 -16.37 -8.44
N ALA A 652 -12.55 -15.46 -7.68
CA ALA A 652 -11.27 -14.83 -8.01
C ALA A 652 -10.55 -14.34 -6.75
N ILE A 653 -9.22 -14.19 -6.86
CA ILE A 653 -8.39 -13.49 -5.88
C ILE A 653 -7.90 -12.17 -6.48
N GLY A 654 -7.89 -11.11 -5.69
CA GLY A 654 -7.32 -9.81 -6.07
C GLY A 654 -6.40 -9.24 -5.00
N ILE A 655 -5.31 -8.63 -5.44
CA ILE A 655 -4.20 -8.13 -4.63
C ILE A 655 -3.94 -6.67 -4.96
N SER A 656 -3.78 -5.81 -3.97
CA SER A 656 -3.35 -4.43 -4.20
C SER A 656 -2.61 -3.83 -3.01
N GLY A 657 -1.50 -3.16 -3.27
CA GLY A 657 -0.80 -2.34 -2.28
C GLY A 657 0.66 -2.08 -2.59
N ASP A 658 1.26 -2.81 -3.54
CA ASP A 658 2.63 -2.61 -3.98
C ASP A 658 2.69 -2.45 -5.53
N GLY A 659 3.82 -2.74 -6.15
CA GLY A 659 3.96 -2.75 -7.61
C GLY A 659 3.07 -3.81 -8.28
N VAL A 660 2.59 -3.50 -9.48
CA VAL A 660 1.64 -4.37 -10.22
C VAL A 660 2.22 -5.75 -10.57
N ASP A 661 3.53 -5.89 -10.70
CA ASP A 661 4.18 -7.18 -10.93
C ASP A 661 4.29 -7.99 -9.61
N GLN A 662 4.44 -7.31 -8.46
CA GLN A 662 4.34 -7.93 -7.13
C GLN A 662 2.91 -8.43 -6.88
N ASP A 663 1.91 -7.60 -7.16
CA ASP A 663 0.50 -7.96 -7.01
C ASP A 663 0.15 -9.22 -7.83
N ASP A 664 0.64 -9.31 -9.08
CA ASP A 664 0.47 -10.49 -9.92
C ASP A 664 1.12 -11.75 -9.33
N LEU A 665 2.37 -11.65 -8.85
CA LEU A 665 3.07 -12.77 -8.22
C LEU A 665 2.29 -13.28 -7.00
N ILE A 666 1.84 -12.37 -6.15
CA ILE A 666 1.09 -12.68 -4.93
C ILE A 666 -0.28 -13.29 -5.29
N SER A 667 -0.97 -12.77 -6.30
CA SER A 667 -2.26 -13.31 -6.76
C SER A 667 -2.12 -14.73 -7.31
N ALA A 668 -1.06 -14.98 -8.08
CA ALA A 668 -0.75 -16.31 -8.62
C ALA A 668 -0.40 -17.31 -7.52
N ALA A 669 0.35 -16.89 -6.49
CA ALA A 669 0.68 -17.74 -5.35
C ALA A 669 -0.57 -18.08 -4.51
N GLY A 670 -1.43 -17.10 -4.23
CA GLY A 670 -2.70 -17.32 -3.54
C GLY A 670 -3.64 -18.24 -4.33
N GLY A 671 -3.72 -18.07 -5.65
CA GLY A 671 -4.51 -18.91 -6.55
C GLY A 671 -3.92 -20.30 -6.86
N ASN A 672 -2.79 -20.67 -6.26
CA ASN A 672 -2.18 -21.98 -6.47
C ASN A 672 -3.11 -23.11 -5.97
N GLY A 673 -3.34 -24.12 -6.81
CA GLY A 673 -4.35 -25.16 -6.57
C GLY A 673 -5.76 -24.81 -7.07
N PHE A 674 -5.98 -23.56 -7.49
CA PHE A 674 -7.25 -23.05 -8.05
C PHE A 674 -7.05 -22.41 -9.43
N SER A 675 -5.95 -22.70 -10.12
CA SER A 675 -5.64 -22.06 -11.39
C SER A 675 -6.62 -22.49 -12.50
N PRO A 676 -6.95 -21.60 -13.44
CA PRO A 676 -7.73 -21.97 -14.63
C PRO A 676 -7.01 -23.05 -15.45
N PRO A 677 -7.76 -23.89 -16.20
CA PRO A 677 -7.17 -24.73 -17.23
C PRO A 677 -6.27 -23.92 -18.17
N THR A 678 -5.08 -24.43 -18.48
CA THR A 678 -4.10 -23.64 -19.26
C THR A 678 -4.65 -23.21 -20.62
N ALA A 679 -5.44 -24.06 -21.27
CA ALA A 679 -6.05 -23.79 -22.57
C ALA A 679 -7.09 -22.65 -22.57
N THR A 680 -7.65 -22.28 -21.41
CA THR A 680 -8.66 -21.21 -21.32
C THR A 680 -8.05 -19.88 -20.89
N ARG A 681 -6.79 -19.84 -20.43
CA ARG A 681 -6.15 -18.60 -19.97
C ARG A 681 -6.12 -17.54 -21.06
N SER A 682 -6.25 -16.27 -20.68
CA SER A 682 -6.16 -15.14 -21.62
C SER A 682 -4.85 -15.16 -22.41
N ASP A 683 -3.75 -15.68 -21.87
CA ASP A 683 -2.51 -15.89 -22.60
C ASP A 683 -2.56 -16.97 -23.70
N GLN A 684 -3.71 -17.59 -23.98
CA GLN A 684 -3.93 -18.41 -25.17
C GLN A 684 -4.72 -17.66 -26.25
N VAL A 685 -5.13 -16.42 -25.98
CA VAL A 685 -5.98 -15.62 -26.86
C VAL A 685 -5.16 -14.54 -27.56
N PHE A 686 -5.46 -14.31 -28.83
CA PHE A 686 -4.88 -13.25 -29.65
C PHE A 686 -5.96 -12.26 -30.05
N VAL A 687 -5.69 -10.97 -29.87
CA VAL A 687 -6.53 -9.87 -30.36
C VAL A 687 -5.70 -9.06 -31.34
N ARG A 688 -6.17 -8.91 -32.58
CA ARG A 688 -5.46 -8.19 -33.66
C ARG A 688 -4.01 -8.66 -33.86
N GLY A 689 -3.76 -9.97 -33.68
CA GLY A 689 -2.42 -10.58 -33.77
C GLY A 689 -1.54 -10.42 -32.53
N VAL A 690 -2.02 -9.76 -31.48
CA VAL A 690 -1.29 -9.59 -30.20
C VAL A 690 -1.80 -10.59 -29.17
N ARG A 691 -0.88 -11.35 -28.59
CA ARG A 691 -1.17 -12.28 -27.48
C ARG A 691 -1.55 -11.49 -26.22
N LEU A 692 -2.69 -11.79 -25.61
CA LEU A 692 -3.06 -11.16 -24.34
C LEU A 692 -2.15 -11.65 -23.21
N PRO A 693 -1.86 -10.82 -22.20
CA PRO A 693 -1.13 -11.27 -21.02
C PRO A 693 -2.05 -12.06 -20.07
N PHE A 694 -1.47 -12.85 -19.16
CA PHE A 694 -2.16 -13.41 -18.00
C PHE A 694 -1.56 -12.86 -16.70
N VAL A 695 -0.34 -13.24 -16.34
CA VAL A 695 0.41 -12.65 -15.21
C VAL A 695 1.84 -12.32 -15.62
N LYS A 696 2.46 -11.36 -14.94
CA LYS A 696 3.88 -11.02 -15.09
C LYS A 696 4.53 -10.91 -13.72
N PHE A 697 5.66 -11.59 -13.56
CA PHE A 697 6.39 -11.63 -12.30
C PHE A 697 7.64 -10.74 -12.33
N PRO A 698 8.06 -10.19 -11.19
CA PRO A 698 9.30 -9.43 -11.10
C PRO A 698 10.50 -10.36 -11.33
N ARG A 699 11.56 -9.84 -12.00
CA ARG A 699 12.76 -10.63 -12.36
C ARG A 699 13.49 -11.24 -11.15
N SER A 700 13.43 -10.57 -10.00
CA SER A 700 14.10 -11.00 -8.77
C SER A 700 13.17 -10.79 -7.57
N PRO A 701 12.22 -11.69 -7.31
CA PRO A 701 11.17 -11.48 -6.31
C PRO A 701 11.66 -11.52 -4.86
N ASN A 702 12.79 -12.18 -4.56
CA ASN A 702 13.21 -12.48 -3.18
C ASN A 702 14.51 -11.75 -2.77
N LEU A 703 14.85 -10.64 -3.44
CA LEU A 703 16.07 -9.86 -3.16
C LEU A 703 15.92 -8.95 -1.95
#